data_AF-A0A268TVK1-F1
#
_entry.id   AF-A0A268TVK1-F1
#
_cell.length_a   1.000
_cell.length_b   1.000
_cell.length_c   1.000
_cell.angle_alpha   90.00
_cell.angle_beta   90.00
_cell.angle_gamma   90.00
#
_symmetry.space_group_name_H-M   'P 1'
#
loop_
_entity.id
_entity.type
_entity.pdbx_description
1 polymer ?
#
loop_
_entity_poly.entity_id
_entity_poly.type
_entity_poly.pdbx_seq_one_letter_code
_entity_poly.pdbx_strand_id
1 'polypeptide(L)'
;MAKKQISDPITQGINSITDADIPKSASPSKLIDKLKLKLQNFFNNEKIQSLKDFISVKYAKIKQNKKIFFSTISIVAVLIVATIILIIVSILPSHPSTQNIPAKNKNSKIETPLPQIPKLETKIPEISDKSLDNLIKKANILYNNGEKTEALNIFSNIASFSQSIANHNLGVIKLKEKNYADSIASFDNSISSGENISVSAIDAMVSAYYLKRIDLYNYYLKLVNSHISDSDHEPFYSYLYGLAQYYNGYYFEALSPLLNPNSESFKEQNHRLASKIFLVFNDDYNALAHLQEIAAPKDYKSLGLLYARVGEYGKAKSYLYKYLNANSDDLEALLAIQIIDLKLGNFAAAASALESIASNKDVAKKAMETYPIKVILNPSLFDVNLAQEEFWHRSFEIQEKIPYKIIFYYAPFRVFDVQEALKMIREGGVFSDIRNIEEAKNTLVRGGTISTINKNIAKALIELNKNNIRDALKYLKISAKSNPNHAVLHYNIGLIYAQMEDFQNAYNHFLRAYHLNSYDITSGLFAIIAGDFIYQDTTRIMHQISQDFESIPFKSQTQKKFLSSFIGYLNNNIDDDMDWIEQAQKKFPIYYALKAAYGIRNKNKTALLETFSKLKSIYPKDVVSNVLYELAHSYDTNLKQVALKLHNLFLSDKLDLSSVYYGPAFTRELYVYIGFITGSLENQERDLEQKLISQTDTPNGILQTMALINIYQHKFEKAYTLYNTLIENLKENDAQTKFFAAVSAIGANHPENAVLLLQLAKMDSPTNYESRYALGLLYQEIGNFKAAAAHYNYISVANFKSEFFDFDIDTKNSKAAQNNE
;
A
#
# COMPACT_ATOMS: atom_id res chain seq x y z
N MET A 1 13.04 -49.63 -34.59
CA MET A 1 12.30 -50.68 -35.33
C MET A 1 10.85 -50.64 -34.88
N ALA A 2 9.92 -50.59 -35.85
CA ALA A 2 8.46 -50.87 -35.81
C ALA A 2 7.66 -50.59 -34.50
N LYS A 3 6.73 -49.61 -34.50
CA LYS A 3 5.26 -49.76 -34.76
C LYS A 3 4.62 -50.85 -33.87
N LYS A 4 3.71 -50.54 -32.94
CA LYS A 4 2.24 -50.32 -33.09
C LYS A 4 1.63 -50.50 -31.66
N GLN A 5 0.47 -50.04 -31.20
CA GLN A 5 -0.65 -49.21 -31.68
C GLN A 5 -1.71 -49.17 -30.53
N ILE A 6 -2.67 -48.22 -30.60
CA ILE A 6 -4.05 -48.24 -30.05
C ILE A 6 -4.19 -47.79 -28.58
N SER A 7 -5.08 -46.89 -28.17
CA SER A 7 -6.03 -45.96 -28.82
C SER A 7 -6.72 -45.14 -27.72
N ASP A 8 -6.95 -43.84 -27.94
CA ASP A 8 -8.04 -43.11 -27.28
C ASP A 8 -8.84 -42.36 -28.35
N PRO A 9 -10.17 -42.54 -28.44
CA PRO A 9 -11.01 -41.79 -29.36
C PRO A 9 -11.76 -40.62 -28.68
N ILE A 10 -11.85 -39.54 -29.46
CA ILE A 10 -13.07 -38.74 -29.74
C ILE A 10 -13.40 -37.64 -28.71
N THR A 11 -12.95 -36.39 -28.93
CA THR A 11 -13.51 -35.31 -29.80
C THR A 11 -14.79 -34.67 -29.24
N GLN A 12 -14.94 -33.35 -29.19
CA GLN A 12 -15.17 -32.38 -30.28
C GLN A 12 -15.19 -30.96 -29.62
N GLY A 13 -14.85 -29.83 -30.22
CA GLY A 13 -14.63 -29.43 -31.61
C GLY A 13 -13.75 -28.15 -31.64
N ILE A 14 -12.70 -28.14 -32.46
CA ILE A 14 -12.60 -27.62 -33.84
C ILE A 14 -11.91 -26.23 -33.88
N ASN A 15 -10.78 -26.28 -34.57
CA ASN A 15 -9.85 -25.22 -34.95
C ASN A 15 -10.37 -24.29 -36.05
N SER A 16 -9.67 -23.15 -36.14
CA SER A 16 -9.15 -22.49 -37.35
C SER A 16 -10.10 -21.87 -38.38
N ILE A 17 -10.03 -20.54 -38.50
CA ILE A 17 -10.15 -19.75 -39.75
C ILE A 17 -9.27 -18.49 -39.53
N THR A 18 -7.99 -18.45 -39.93
CA THR A 18 -7.42 -17.94 -41.21
C THR A 18 -7.93 -16.58 -41.68
N ASP A 19 -6.99 -15.66 -41.92
CA ASP A 19 -7.16 -14.37 -42.60
C ASP A 19 -7.97 -14.49 -43.90
N ALA A 20 -9.15 -13.86 -43.94
CA ALA A 20 -9.73 -13.21 -45.12
C ALA A 20 -11.02 -12.44 -44.73
N ASP A 21 -11.24 -11.32 -45.41
CA ASP A 21 -12.43 -10.44 -45.38
C ASP A 21 -12.56 -9.41 -44.25
N ILE A 22 -11.70 -8.39 -44.33
CA ILE A 22 -12.03 -7.01 -43.91
C ILE A 22 -13.15 -6.48 -44.82
N PRO A 23 -14.35 -6.12 -44.32
CA PRO A 23 -15.35 -5.48 -45.15
C PRO A 23 -14.94 -4.02 -45.42
N LYS A 24 -14.66 -3.72 -46.67
CA LYS A 24 -14.52 -2.37 -47.22
C LYS A 24 -15.73 -1.50 -46.83
N SER A 25 -15.43 -0.35 -46.21
CA SER A 25 -16.21 0.89 -46.20
C SER A 25 -17.72 0.76 -46.44
N ALA A 26 -18.52 0.60 -45.38
CA ALA A 26 -19.92 0.99 -45.43
C ALA A 26 -19.99 2.53 -45.56
N SER A 27 -20.60 3.04 -46.64
CA SER A 27 -20.74 4.47 -46.87
C SER A 27 -21.51 5.15 -45.70
N PRO A 28 -21.17 6.40 -45.32
CA PRO A 28 -21.82 7.13 -44.22
C PRO A 28 -23.36 7.17 -44.31
N SER A 29 -23.91 7.11 -45.53
CA SER A 29 -25.35 7.09 -45.80
C SER A 29 -26.07 5.88 -45.16
N LYS A 30 -25.50 4.67 -45.25
CA LYS A 30 -26.15 3.46 -44.70
C LYS A 30 -26.17 3.44 -43.17
N LEU A 31 -25.22 4.12 -42.51
CA LEU A 31 -25.18 4.23 -41.06
C LEU A 31 -26.25 5.19 -40.55
N ILE A 32 -26.44 6.33 -41.24
CA ILE A 32 -27.45 7.34 -40.92
C ILE A 32 -28.87 6.76 -41.08
N ASP A 33 -29.12 5.98 -42.13
CA ASP A 33 -30.42 5.36 -42.35
C ASP A 33 -30.74 4.30 -41.29
N LYS A 34 -29.74 3.52 -40.84
CA LYS A 34 -29.89 2.57 -39.73
C LYS A 34 -30.16 3.27 -38.40
N LEU A 35 -29.54 4.43 -38.17
CA LEU A 35 -29.74 5.27 -36.99
C LEU A 35 -31.14 5.89 -36.99
N LYS A 36 -31.59 6.42 -38.15
CA LYS A 36 -32.96 6.90 -38.32
C LYS A 36 -33.98 5.81 -38.03
N LEU A 37 -33.80 4.61 -38.57
CA LEU A 37 -34.72 3.49 -38.36
C LEU A 37 -34.78 3.06 -36.87
N LYS A 38 -33.63 3.01 -36.19
CA LYS A 38 -33.57 2.72 -34.75
C LYS A 38 -34.23 3.81 -33.90
N LEU A 39 -34.02 5.08 -34.24
CA LEU A 39 -34.67 6.20 -33.56
C LEU A 39 -36.19 6.18 -33.80
N GLN A 40 -36.64 5.87 -35.01
CA GLN A 40 -38.06 5.78 -35.34
C GLN A 40 -38.74 4.65 -34.56
N ASN A 41 -38.09 3.49 -34.46
CA ASN A 41 -38.58 2.36 -33.64
C ASN A 41 -38.54 2.67 -32.13
N PHE A 42 -37.58 3.47 -31.67
CA PHE A 42 -37.52 3.93 -30.28
C PHE A 42 -38.71 4.86 -29.97
N PHE A 43 -39.01 5.85 -30.82
CA PHE A 43 -40.12 6.77 -30.61
C PHE A 43 -41.52 6.16 -30.81
N ASN A 44 -41.62 5.02 -31.51
CA ASN A 44 -42.86 4.26 -31.71
C ASN A 44 -43.07 3.14 -30.68
N ASN A 45 -42.27 3.11 -29.60
CA ASN A 45 -42.49 2.18 -28.50
C ASN A 45 -43.71 2.62 -27.66
N GLU A 46 -44.63 1.70 -27.36
CA GLU A 46 -45.85 1.99 -26.59
C GLU A 46 -45.60 2.66 -25.23
N LYS A 47 -44.46 2.36 -24.57
CA LYS A 47 -44.06 3.02 -23.32
C LYS A 47 -43.66 4.49 -23.52
N ILE A 48 -43.15 4.83 -24.70
CA ILE A 48 -42.75 6.20 -25.06
C ILE A 48 -43.95 6.99 -25.58
N GLN A 49 -44.88 6.36 -26.32
CA GLN A 49 -46.17 6.98 -26.67
C GLN A 49 -46.99 7.32 -25.41
N SER A 50 -47.14 6.38 -24.48
CA SER A 50 -47.88 6.64 -23.22
C SER A 50 -47.25 7.74 -22.37
N LEU A 51 -45.91 7.83 -22.35
CA LEU A 51 -45.20 8.94 -21.70
C LEU A 51 -45.44 10.27 -22.42
N LYS A 52 -45.45 10.27 -23.76
CA LYS A 52 -45.71 11.47 -24.58
C LYS A 52 -47.14 11.98 -24.39
N ASP A 53 -48.11 11.09 -24.26
CA ASP A 53 -49.50 11.44 -23.99
C ASP A 53 -49.69 11.93 -22.55
N PHE A 54 -49.02 11.32 -21.57
CA PHE A 54 -48.99 11.82 -20.20
C PHE A 54 -48.39 13.24 -20.10
N ILE A 55 -47.28 13.47 -20.81
CA ILE A 55 -46.60 14.77 -20.86
C ILE A 55 -47.47 15.80 -21.60
N SER A 56 -48.13 15.43 -22.71
CA SER A 56 -48.97 16.36 -23.48
C SER A 56 -50.19 16.83 -22.69
N VAL A 57 -50.82 15.94 -21.91
CA VAL A 57 -51.93 16.26 -21.01
C VAL A 57 -51.49 17.18 -19.88
N LYS A 58 -50.33 16.91 -19.25
CA LYS A 58 -49.78 17.81 -18.21
C LYS A 58 -49.32 19.15 -18.80
N TYR A 59 -48.75 19.17 -19.99
CA TYR A 59 -48.33 20.39 -20.69
C TYR A 59 -49.52 21.29 -21.02
N ALA A 60 -50.64 20.72 -21.51
CA ALA A 60 -51.86 21.48 -21.75
C ALA A 60 -52.42 22.14 -20.48
N LYS A 61 -52.33 21.43 -19.34
CA LYS A 61 -52.77 21.92 -18.02
C LYS A 61 -51.84 23.01 -17.45
N ILE A 62 -50.53 22.88 -17.67
CA ILE A 62 -49.52 23.85 -17.22
C ILE A 62 -49.53 25.13 -18.09
N LYS A 63 -49.77 25.01 -19.40
CA LYS A 63 -49.83 26.15 -20.34
C LYS A 63 -50.94 27.16 -20.02
N GLN A 64 -52.04 26.72 -19.40
CA GLN A 64 -53.13 27.62 -18.99
C GLN A 64 -52.76 28.54 -17.82
N ASN A 65 -51.76 28.16 -17.00
CA ASN A 65 -51.27 28.99 -15.90
C ASN A 65 -49.90 29.57 -16.24
N LYS A 66 -49.87 30.79 -16.80
CA LYS A 66 -48.64 31.46 -17.26
C LYS A 66 -47.53 31.46 -16.21
N LYS A 67 -47.85 31.61 -14.91
CA LYS A 67 -46.85 31.65 -13.82
C LYS A 67 -46.20 30.29 -13.59
N ILE A 68 -46.98 29.21 -13.62
CA ILE A 68 -46.46 27.83 -13.50
C ILE A 68 -45.72 27.44 -14.79
N PHE A 69 -46.23 27.83 -15.96
CA PHE A 69 -45.61 27.56 -17.26
C PHE A 69 -44.17 28.12 -17.35
N PHE A 70 -43.98 29.40 -17.08
CA PHE A 70 -42.63 30.00 -17.12
C PHE A 70 -41.69 29.46 -16.02
N SER A 71 -42.23 29.10 -14.85
CA SER A 71 -41.45 28.44 -13.79
C SER A 71 -40.99 27.04 -14.23
N THR A 72 -41.89 26.24 -14.82
CA THR A 72 -41.53 24.89 -15.32
C THR A 72 -40.55 24.93 -16.49
N ILE A 73 -40.68 25.89 -17.41
CA ILE A 73 -39.70 26.07 -18.50
C ILE A 73 -38.33 26.47 -17.95
N SER A 74 -38.29 27.35 -16.95
CA SER A 74 -37.04 27.75 -16.31
C SER A 74 -36.35 26.57 -15.63
N ILE A 75 -37.11 25.72 -14.91
CA ILE A 75 -36.57 24.50 -14.27
C ILE A 75 -36.04 23.51 -15.30
N VAL A 76 -36.77 23.29 -16.40
CA VAL A 76 -36.33 22.39 -17.48
C VAL A 76 -35.10 22.94 -18.19
N ALA A 77 -35.02 24.25 -18.44
CA ALA A 77 -33.85 24.88 -19.03
C ALA A 77 -32.61 24.75 -18.12
N VAL A 78 -32.77 24.94 -16.81
CA VAL A 78 -31.69 24.72 -15.82
C VAL A 78 -31.25 23.26 -15.81
N LEU A 79 -32.17 22.30 -15.87
CA LEU A 79 -31.84 20.87 -15.95
C LEU A 79 -31.08 20.51 -17.23
N ILE A 80 -31.47 21.07 -18.38
CA ILE A 80 -30.77 20.86 -19.66
C ILE A 80 -29.35 21.45 -19.61
N VAL A 81 -29.20 22.66 -19.07
CA VAL A 81 -27.88 23.28 -18.90
C VAL A 81 -27.02 22.46 -17.91
N ALA A 82 -27.60 21.99 -16.80
CA ALA A 82 -26.89 21.14 -15.84
C ALA A 82 -26.47 19.80 -16.44
N THR A 83 -27.28 19.18 -17.31
CA THR A 83 -26.91 17.95 -18.02
C THR A 83 -25.84 18.19 -19.07
N ILE A 84 -25.90 19.30 -19.81
CA ILE A 84 -24.82 19.69 -20.75
C ILE A 84 -23.52 19.94 -19.99
N ILE A 85 -23.56 20.62 -18.84
CA ILE A 85 -22.39 20.82 -17.97
C ILE A 85 -21.86 19.48 -17.47
N LEU A 86 -22.72 18.56 -17.02
CA LEU A 86 -22.32 17.21 -16.61
C LEU A 86 -21.65 16.42 -17.75
N ILE A 87 -22.16 16.53 -18.97
CA ILE A 87 -21.57 15.91 -20.17
C ILE A 87 -20.21 16.55 -20.49
N ILE A 88 -20.10 17.87 -20.41
CA ILE A 88 -18.82 18.58 -20.61
C ILE A 88 -17.80 18.19 -19.53
N VAL A 89 -18.22 18.12 -18.26
CA VAL A 89 -17.39 17.72 -17.12
C VAL A 89 -16.95 16.25 -17.21
N SER A 90 -17.77 15.37 -17.80
CA SER A 90 -17.41 13.95 -17.99
C SER A 90 -16.52 13.70 -19.22
N ILE A 91 -16.34 14.69 -20.09
CA ILE A 91 -15.44 14.63 -21.26
C ILE A 91 -14.11 15.36 -20.99
N LEU A 92 -14.04 16.23 -19.97
CA LEU A 92 -12.80 16.87 -19.53
C LEU A 92 -11.91 15.88 -18.76
N PRO A 93 -10.60 15.76 -19.08
CA PRO A 93 -9.67 14.97 -18.29
C PRO A 93 -9.54 15.57 -16.88
N SER A 94 -9.62 14.71 -15.86
CA SER A 94 -9.56 15.08 -14.44
C SER A 94 -8.21 15.69 -14.09
N HIS A 95 -8.19 16.99 -13.77
CA HIS A 95 -7.13 17.61 -12.99
C HIS A 95 -7.40 17.43 -11.47
N PRO A 96 -6.33 17.25 -10.66
CA PRO A 96 -6.46 17.07 -9.23
C PRO A 96 -6.89 18.36 -8.52
N SER A 97 -7.71 18.15 -7.49
CA SER A 97 -8.35 19.11 -6.60
C SER A 97 -7.38 20.02 -5.85
N THR A 98 -7.59 21.33 -5.96
CA THR A 98 -7.09 22.34 -5.01
C THR A 98 -7.84 22.26 -3.69
N GLN A 99 -7.14 21.94 -2.60
CA GLN A 99 -7.61 22.17 -1.24
C GLN A 99 -7.37 23.63 -0.83
N ASN A 100 -8.37 24.24 -0.20
CA ASN A 100 -8.25 25.51 0.50
C ASN A 100 -7.38 25.35 1.75
N ILE A 101 -6.31 26.14 1.87
CA ILE A 101 -5.56 26.33 3.12
C ILE A 101 -5.96 27.69 3.71
N PRO A 102 -6.29 27.80 5.01
CA PRO A 102 -6.53 29.08 5.65
C PRO A 102 -5.22 29.85 5.84
N ALA A 103 -5.25 31.14 5.53
CA ALA A 103 -4.14 32.06 5.69
C ALA A 103 -3.65 32.15 7.15
N LYS A 104 -2.36 31.90 7.37
CA LYS A 104 -1.58 32.51 8.45
C LYS A 104 -0.19 32.87 7.94
N ASN A 105 -0.01 34.18 7.73
CA ASN A 105 1.28 34.83 7.53
C ASN A 105 2.23 34.53 8.70
N LYS A 106 3.39 33.97 8.37
CA LYS A 106 4.66 34.34 9.02
C LYS A 106 5.71 34.48 7.92
N ASN A 107 6.12 35.73 7.67
CA ASN A 107 7.28 36.06 6.87
C ASN A 107 8.51 35.41 7.52
N SER A 108 8.92 34.27 6.98
CA SER A 108 10.26 33.72 7.18
C SER A 108 10.96 33.92 5.85
N LYS A 109 11.93 34.83 5.78
CA LYS A 109 12.87 34.85 4.66
C LYS A 109 13.65 33.55 4.73
N ILE A 110 13.23 32.56 3.94
CA ILE A 110 14.00 31.37 3.65
C ILE A 110 15.06 31.86 2.66
N GLU A 111 16.31 32.01 3.11
CA GLU A 111 17.43 32.08 2.18
C GLU A 111 17.59 30.67 1.61
N THR A 112 16.97 30.43 0.46
CA THR A 112 17.15 29.16 -0.26
C THR A 112 18.59 29.13 -0.78
N PRO A 113 19.37 28.07 -0.52
CA PRO A 113 20.68 27.95 -1.11
C PRO A 113 20.54 27.82 -2.63
N LEU A 114 21.41 28.54 -3.33
CA LEU A 114 21.35 28.69 -4.77
C LEU A 114 21.48 27.32 -5.46
N PRO A 115 20.47 26.88 -6.25
CA PRO A 115 20.53 25.61 -6.94
C PRO A 115 21.63 25.59 -8.01
N GLN A 116 22.06 24.39 -8.42
CA GLN A 116 23.09 24.24 -9.46
C GLN A 116 22.66 24.96 -10.75
N ILE A 117 23.42 25.98 -11.12
CA ILE A 117 23.23 26.86 -12.28
C ILE A 117 23.47 26.07 -13.58
N PRO A 118 22.42 25.70 -14.36
CA PRO A 118 22.59 25.19 -15.72
C PRO A 118 23.33 26.20 -16.60
N LYS A 119 24.41 25.73 -17.25
CA LYS A 119 25.20 26.49 -18.21
C LYS A 119 24.51 26.47 -19.57
N LEU A 120 24.66 27.53 -20.35
CA LEU A 120 24.36 27.48 -21.76
C LEU A 120 25.57 26.82 -22.46
N GLU A 121 25.41 25.62 -23.01
CA GLU A 121 26.46 25.02 -23.85
C GLU A 121 26.33 25.52 -25.28
N THR A 122 26.60 26.81 -25.49
CA THR A 122 26.66 27.40 -26.82
C THR A 122 28.00 27.10 -27.46
N LYS A 123 28.01 26.18 -28.44
CA LYS A 123 28.76 26.47 -29.66
C LYS A 123 27.79 27.23 -30.55
N ILE A 124 27.99 28.54 -30.67
CA ILE A 124 27.33 29.30 -31.74
C ILE A 124 27.73 28.61 -33.05
N PRO A 125 26.78 28.24 -33.93
CA PRO A 125 27.08 27.55 -35.17
C PRO A 125 28.18 28.28 -35.94
N GLU A 126 29.15 27.53 -36.48
CA GLU A 126 30.04 28.09 -37.50
C GLU A 126 29.17 28.67 -38.61
N ILE A 127 29.48 29.91 -38.98
CA ILE A 127 28.73 30.64 -39.99
C ILE A 127 28.69 29.76 -41.24
N SER A 128 27.49 29.45 -41.76
CA SER A 128 27.42 28.78 -43.05
C SER A 128 28.14 29.70 -44.04
N ASP A 129 29.22 29.24 -44.67
CA ASP A 129 30.04 30.05 -45.59
C ASP A 129 29.17 30.83 -46.59
N LYS A 130 28.01 30.27 -46.98
CA LYS A 130 27.04 30.89 -47.88
C LYS A 130 26.39 32.19 -47.39
N SER A 131 26.09 32.37 -46.10
CA SER A 131 25.40 33.59 -45.61
C SER A 131 26.37 34.76 -45.41
N LEU A 132 27.56 34.48 -44.86
CA LEU A 132 28.65 35.45 -44.74
C LEU A 132 29.18 35.86 -46.11
N ASP A 133 29.37 34.89 -47.03
CA ASP A 133 29.77 35.18 -48.41
C ASP A 133 28.74 36.06 -49.12
N ASN A 134 27.45 35.86 -48.87
CA ASN A 134 26.40 36.68 -49.47
C ASN A 134 26.35 38.10 -48.89
N LEU A 135 26.63 38.27 -47.58
CA LEU A 135 26.75 39.59 -46.95
C LEU A 135 28.01 40.33 -47.40
N ILE A 136 29.14 39.63 -47.54
CA ILE A 136 30.38 40.16 -48.10
C ILE A 136 30.17 40.53 -49.58
N LYS A 137 29.51 39.68 -50.37
CA LYS A 137 29.13 40.00 -51.76
C LYS A 137 28.21 41.21 -51.84
N LYS A 138 27.20 41.31 -50.97
CA LYS A 138 26.29 42.46 -50.92
C LYS A 138 27.03 43.74 -50.53
N ALA A 139 27.88 43.70 -49.51
CA ALA A 139 28.74 44.82 -49.10
C ALA A 139 29.67 45.25 -50.24
N ASN A 140 30.27 44.29 -50.95
CA ASN A 140 31.12 44.55 -52.11
C ASN A 140 30.33 45.18 -53.28
N ILE A 141 29.11 44.71 -53.56
CA ILE A 141 28.24 45.30 -54.60
C ILE A 141 27.88 46.74 -54.23
N LEU A 142 27.47 47.01 -52.98
CA LEU A 142 27.14 48.36 -52.49
C LEU A 142 28.36 49.29 -52.51
N TYR A 143 29.52 48.78 -52.11
CA TYR A 143 30.79 49.53 -52.15
C TYR A 143 31.17 49.91 -53.59
N ASN A 144 31.04 48.96 -54.53
CA ASN A 144 31.36 49.16 -55.94
C ASN A 144 30.34 50.06 -56.66
N ASN A 145 29.09 50.11 -56.19
CA ASN A 145 28.03 50.98 -56.72
C ASN A 145 28.06 52.41 -56.14
N GLY A 146 29.00 52.73 -55.25
CA GLY A 146 29.17 54.07 -54.68
C GLY A 146 28.44 54.30 -53.35
N GLU A 147 27.65 53.34 -52.88
CA GLU A 147 26.94 53.34 -51.59
C GLU A 147 27.88 52.94 -50.43
N LYS A 148 29.01 53.64 -50.32
CA LYS A 148 30.13 53.28 -49.43
C LYS A 148 29.76 53.25 -47.95
N THR A 149 28.86 54.12 -47.50
CA THR A 149 28.41 54.18 -46.11
C THR A 149 27.64 52.93 -45.72
N GLU A 150 26.76 52.42 -46.58
CA GLU A 150 26.01 51.19 -46.34
C GLU A 150 26.93 49.96 -46.38
N ALA A 151 27.87 49.92 -47.32
CA ALA A 151 28.88 48.87 -47.38
C ALA A 151 29.77 48.83 -46.13
N LEU A 152 30.26 49.99 -45.67
CA LEU A 152 31.05 50.10 -44.44
C LEU A 152 30.26 49.66 -43.21
N ASN A 153 28.96 49.97 -43.16
CA ASN A 153 28.08 49.50 -42.09
C ASN A 153 27.98 47.97 -42.10
N ILE A 154 27.79 47.34 -43.27
CA ILE A 154 27.76 45.88 -43.39
C ILE A 154 29.10 45.24 -43.00
N PHE A 155 30.24 45.81 -43.42
CA PHE A 155 31.56 45.31 -43.02
C PHE A 155 31.81 45.46 -41.52
N SER A 156 31.42 46.59 -40.93
CA SER A 156 31.52 46.82 -39.49
C SER A 156 30.67 45.82 -38.71
N ASN A 157 29.45 45.53 -39.18
CA ASN A 157 28.57 44.53 -38.57
C ASN A 157 29.17 43.12 -38.66
N ILE A 158 29.78 42.75 -39.80
CA ILE A 158 30.48 41.47 -39.97
C ILE A 158 31.66 41.34 -38.99
N ALA A 159 32.47 42.39 -38.86
CA ALA A 159 33.62 42.41 -37.97
C ALA A 159 33.20 42.35 -36.49
N SER A 160 32.20 43.14 -36.10
CA SER A 160 31.65 43.14 -34.74
C SER A 160 31.05 41.78 -34.36
N PHE A 161 30.29 41.17 -35.28
CA PHE A 161 29.69 39.85 -35.09
C PHE A 161 30.75 38.74 -34.92
N SER A 162 31.78 38.75 -35.77
CA SER A 162 32.89 37.79 -35.70
C SER A 162 33.68 37.94 -34.40
N GLN A 163 33.92 39.18 -33.97
CA GLN A 163 34.58 39.48 -32.71
C GLN A 163 33.74 39.07 -31.49
N SER A 164 32.41 39.24 -31.54
CA SER A 164 31.49 38.80 -30.49
C SER A 164 31.60 37.30 -30.26
N ILE A 165 31.49 36.51 -31.34
CA ILE A 165 31.52 35.04 -31.29
C ILE A 165 32.86 34.54 -30.77
N ALA A 166 33.97 35.12 -31.24
CA ALA A 166 35.30 34.72 -30.78
C ALA A 166 35.50 34.98 -29.28
N ASN A 167 35.06 36.14 -28.79
CA ASN A 167 35.15 36.48 -27.37
C ASN A 167 34.21 35.65 -26.51
N HIS A 168 32.98 35.39 -26.96
CA HIS A 168 32.04 34.49 -26.28
C HIS A 168 32.63 33.08 -26.14
N ASN A 169 33.12 32.50 -27.25
CA ASN A 169 33.73 31.17 -27.24
C ASN A 169 34.97 31.10 -26.32
N LEU A 170 35.80 32.15 -26.31
CA LEU A 170 36.92 32.26 -25.37
C LEU A 170 36.44 32.33 -23.91
N GLY A 171 35.35 33.06 -23.65
CA GLY A 171 34.69 33.10 -22.35
C GLY A 171 34.21 31.72 -21.89
N VAL A 172 33.56 30.96 -22.78
CA VAL A 172 33.10 29.58 -22.52
C VAL A 172 34.28 28.64 -22.23
N ILE A 173 35.40 28.76 -22.96
CA ILE A 173 36.60 27.96 -22.71
C ILE A 173 37.14 28.24 -21.30
N LYS A 174 37.33 29.52 -20.95
CA LYS A 174 37.81 29.94 -19.62
C LYS A 174 36.85 29.54 -18.50
N LEU A 175 35.54 29.60 -18.75
CA LEU A 175 34.52 29.11 -17.81
C LEU A 175 34.67 27.60 -17.56
N LYS A 176 34.94 26.81 -18.60
CA LYS A 176 35.20 25.37 -18.48
C LYS A 176 36.49 25.07 -17.73
N GLU A 177 37.51 25.91 -17.90
CA GLU A 177 38.77 25.87 -17.14
C GLU A 177 38.63 26.36 -15.69
N LYS A 178 37.44 26.80 -15.28
CA LYS A 178 37.15 27.42 -13.97
C LYS A 178 37.92 28.73 -13.72
N ASN A 179 38.44 29.35 -14.78
CA ASN A 179 39.03 30.68 -14.71
C ASN A 179 37.93 31.74 -14.86
N TYR A 180 37.15 31.91 -13.79
CA TYR A 180 35.92 32.70 -13.82
C TYR A 180 36.16 34.19 -14.05
N ALA A 181 37.26 34.77 -13.55
CA ALA A 181 37.55 36.19 -13.72
C ALA A 181 37.88 36.53 -15.17
N ASP A 182 38.76 35.75 -15.80
CA ASP A 182 39.10 35.95 -17.21
C ASP A 182 37.94 35.56 -18.14
N SER A 183 37.09 34.64 -17.71
CA SER A 183 35.86 34.27 -18.41
C SER A 183 34.89 35.45 -18.48
N ILE A 184 34.65 36.13 -17.35
CA ILE A 184 33.86 37.36 -17.29
C ILE A 184 34.43 38.42 -18.23
N ALA A 185 35.75 38.67 -18.19
CA ALA A 185 36.37 39.66 -19.08
C ALA A 185 36.15 39.35 -20.57
N SER A 186 36.20 38.06 -20.94
CA SER A 186 35.90 37.62 -22.30
C SER A 186 34.42 37.77 -22.66
N PHE A 187 33.50 37.48 -21.74
CA PHE A 187 32.08 37.73 -21.97
C PHE A 187 31.74 39.23 -22.05
N ASP A 188 32.35 40.08 -21.23
CA ASP A 188 32.19 41.53 -21.30
C ASP A 188 32.66 42.08 -22.65
N ASN A 189 33.78 41.57 -23.19
CA ASN A 189 34.24 41.92 -24.53
C ASN A 189 33.21 41.51 -25.60
N SER A 190 32.56 40.36 -25.47
CA SER A 190 31.47 39.94 -26.38
C SER A 190 30.23 40.81 -26.21
N ILE A 191 29.81 41.13 -24.98
CA ILE A 191 28.69 42.02 -24.69
C ILE A 191 28.93 43.41 -25.30
N SER A 192 30.16 43.93 -25.19
CA SER A 192 30.52 45.25 -25.69
C SER A 192 30.41 45.41 -27.21
N SER A 193 30.39 44.31 -27.96
CA SER A 193 30.23 44.34 -29.42
C SER A 193 28.78 44.60 -29.86
N GLY A 194 27.81 44.54 -28.93
CA GLY A 194 26.39 44.77 -29.19
C GLY A 194 25.61 43.57 -29.75
N GLU A 195 26.26 42.42 -29.92
CA GLU A 195 25.67 41.19 -30.49
C GLU A 195 25.68 40.06 -29.47
N ASN A 196 24.63 39.22 -29.44
CA ASN A 196 24.50 38.07 -28.51
C ASN A 196 24.61 38.44 -27.01
N ILE A 197 24.15 39.65 -26.63
CA ILE A 197 24.29 40.21 -25.28
C ILE A 197 23.72 39.27 -24.21
N SER A 198 22.47 38.82 -24.39
CA SER A 198 21.75 37.97 -23.43
C SER A 198 22.45 36.63 -23.18
N VAL A 199 23.04 36.03 -24.22
CA VAL A 199 23.80 34.77 -24.15
C VAL A 199 25.13 34.96 -23.42
N SER A 200 25.92 35.98 -23.78
CA SER A 200 27.18 36.24 -23.06
C SER A 200 26.94 36.70 -21.62
N ALA A 201 25.86 37.45 -21.37
CA ALA A 201 25.47 37.87 -20.04
C ALA A 201 25.08 36.69 -19.15
N ILE A 202 24.35 35.69 -19.65
CA ILE A 202 23.95 34.55 -18.81
C ILE A 202 25.16 33.71 -18.38
N ASP A 203 26.15 33.52 -19.24
CA ASP A 203 27.38 32.79 -18.89
C ASP A 203 28.33 33.62 -18.00
N ALA A 204 28.37 34.95 -18.18
CA ALA A 204 29.05 35.87 -17.27
C ALA A 204 28.41 35.85 -15.87
N MET A 205 27.08 35.80 -15.81
CA MET A 205 26.31 35.64 -14.57
C MET A 205 26.69 34.33 -13.84
N VAL A 206 26.82 33.22 -14.56
CA VAL A 206 27.30 31.94 -13.99
C VAL A 206 28.71 32.09 -13.41
N SER A 207 29.61 32.76 -14.13
CA SER A 207 30.98 32.99 -13.69
C SER A 207 31.02 33.87 -12.43
N ALA A 208 30.20 34.92 -12.38
CA ALA A 208 30.06 35.81 -11.23
C ALA A 208 29.53 35.07 -9.99
N TYR A 209 28.59 34.14 -10.19
CA TYR A 209 28.10 33.26 -9.13
C TYR A 209 29.23 32.43 -8.50
N TYR A 210 30.05 31.77 -9.32
CA TYR A 210 31.17 30.97 -8.80
C TYR A 210 32.25 31.81 -8.11
N LEU A 211 32.39 33.09 -8.48
CA LEU A 211 33.24 34.06 -7.78
C LEU A 211 32.60 34.64 -6.51
N LYS A 212 31.36 34.25 -6.19
CA LYS A 212 30.56 34.83 -5.09
C LYS A 212 30.38 36.35 -5.20
N ARG A 213 30.33 36.87 -6.44
CA ARG A 213 30.14 38.29 -6.75
C ARG A 213 28.67 38.56 -7.07
N ILE A 214 27.86 38.72 -6.01
CA ILE A 214 26.41 38.92 -6.13
C ILE A 214 26.05 40.22 -6.86
N ASP A 215 26.91 41.23 -6.76
CA ASP A 215 26.79 42.49 -7.48
C ASP A 215 26.86 42.27 -9.00
N LEU A 216 27.86 41.51 -9.46
CA LEU A 216 28.02 41.15 -10.87
C LEU A 216 26.93 40.19 -11.34
N TYR A 217 26.55 39.22 -10.50
CA TYR A 217 25.43 38.32 -10.80
C TYR A 217 24.15 39.11 -11.11
N ASN A 218 23.77 40.05 -10.24
CA ASN A 218 22.58 40.88 -10.42
C ASN A 218 22.70 41.81 -11.63
N TYR A 219 23.90 42.35 -11.89
CA TYR A 219 24.17 43.15 -13.08
C TYR A 219 23.91 42.36 -14.36
N TYR A 220 24.48 41.16 -14.48
CA TYR A 220 24.30 40.33 -15.66
C TYR A 220 22.88 39.79 -15.79
N LEU A 221 22.21 39.43 -14.70
CA LEU A 221 20.80 39.01 -14.73
C LEU A 221 19.89 40.14 -15.25
N LYS A 222 20.13 41.39 -14.82
CA LYS A 222 19.42 42.55 -15.36
C LYS A 222 19.68 42.72 -16.86
N LEU A 223 20.92 42.51 -17.30
CA LEU A 223 21.32 42.61 -18.69
C LEU A 223 20.67 41.52 -19.56
N VAL A 224 20.58 40.28 -19.07
CA VAL A 224 19.83 39.19 -19.70
C VAL A 224 18.38 39.63 -19.90
N ASN A 225 17.71 40.08 -18.83
CA ASN A 225 16.30 40.46 -18.87
C ASN A 225 16.01 41.63 -19.82
N SER A 226 16.93 42.59 -19.98
CA SER A 226 16.74 43.75 -20.86
C SER A 226 17.01 43.46 -22.34
N HIS A 227 17.77 42.41 -22.65
CA HIS A 227 18.19 42.05 -24.01
C HIS A 227 17.66 40.70 -24.47
N ILE A 228 16.75 40.07 -23.72
CA ILE A 228 16.27 38.73 -24.07
C ILE A 228 15.47 38.70 -25.37
N SER A 229 14.71 39.76 -25.64
CA SER A 229 13.95 39.93 -26.89
C SER A 229 14.83 39.97 -28.12
N ASP A 230 16.11 40.34 -27.99
CA ASP A 230 17.05 40.44 -29.10
C ASP A 230 17.37 39.04 -29.68
N SER A 231 17.01 37.97 -28.98
CA SER A 231 17.23 36.57 -29.37
C SER A 231 15.93 35.82 -29.68
N ASP A 232 14.78 36.48 -29.86
CA ASP A 232 13.47 35.84 -30.07
C ASP A 232 13.38 34.94 -31.31
N HIS A 233 14.17 35.24 -32.35
CA HIS A 233 14.27 34.44 -33.57
C HIS A 233 15.24 33.25 -33.44
N GLU A 234 16.02 33.17 -32.36
CA GLU A 234 17.08 32.17 -32.21
C GLU A 234 16.56 30.82 -31.70
N PRO A 235 17.12 29.68 -32.16
CA PRO A 235 16.71 28.35 -31.71
C PRO A 235 16.82 28.10 -30.19
N PHE A 236 17.66 28.86 -29.48
CA PHE A 236 17.85 28.73 -28.03
C PHE A 236 16.93 29.65 -27.20
N TYR A 237 16.11 30.49 -27.83
CA TYR A 237 15.34 31.54 -27.14
C TYR A 237 14.51 31.00 -25.98
N SER A 238 13.70 29.96 -26.21
CA SER A 238 12.85 29.41 -25.15
C SER A 238 13.67 28.88 -23.97
N TYR A 239 14.81 28.26 -24.23
CA TYR A 239 15.70 27.79 -23.17
C TYR A 239 16.31 28.97 -22.39
N LEU A 240 16.81 29.98 -23.11
CA LEU A 240 17.36 31.21 -22.53
C LEU A 240 16.32 31.95 -21.67
N TYR A 241 15.08 32.05 -22.14
CA TYR A 241 13.96 32.63 -21.38
C TYR A 241 13.66 31.79 -20.13
N GLY A 242 13.56 30.47 -20.26
CA GLY A 242 13.39 29.57 -19.11
C GLY A 242 14.49 29.72 -18.07
N LEU A 243 15.75 29.84 -18.50
CA LEU A 243 16.89 30.11 -17.62
C LEU A 243 16.79 31.46 -16.93
N ALA A 244 16.47 32.53 -17.66
CA ALA A 244 16.29 33.86 -17.08
C ALA A 244 15.23 33.85 -15.97
N GLN A 245 14.07 33.24 -16.22
CA GLN A 245 13.02 33.13 -15.20
C GLN A 245 13.45 32.27 -14.02
N TYR A 246 14.13 31.14 -14.27
CA TYR A 246 14.69 30.29 -13.23
C TYR A 246 15.62 31.07 -12.29
N TYR A 247 16.53 31.88 -12.85
CA TYR A 247 17.48 32.69 -12.09
C TYR A 247 16.86 33.91 -11.41
N ASN A 248 15.73 34.42 -11.92
CA ASN A 248 14.91 35.42 -11.24
C ASN A 248 14.10 34.81 -10.06
N GLY A 249 14.10 33.48 -9.90
CA GLY A 249 13.29 32.77 -8.90
C GLY A 249 11.84 32.53 -9.33
N TYR A 250 11.49 32.84 -10.58
CA TYR A 250 10.17 32.61 -11.19
C TYR A 250 10.10 31.19 -11.76
N TYR A 251 10.20 30.20 -10.88
CA TYR A 251 10.31 28.78 -11.26
C TYR A 251 9.08 28.28 -12.04
N PHE A 252 7.88 28.72 -11.68
CA PHE A 252 6.67 28.29 -12.37
C PHE A 252 6.60 28.88 -13.78
N GLU A 253 6.93 30.16 -13.92
CA GLU A 253 6.99 30.88 -15.19
C GLU A 253 8.06 30.30 -16.12
N ALA A 254 9.17 29.80 -15.56
CA ALA A 254 10.21 29.13 -16.31
C ALA A 254 9.71 27.86 -17.03
N LEU A 255 8.65 27.19 -16.56
CA LEU A 255 8.14 25.97 -17.20
C LEU A 255 7.54 26.24 -18.58
N SER A 256 6.81 27.34 -18.76
CA SER A 256 6.08 27.63 -20.00
C SER A 256 6.95 27.52 -21.28
N PRO A 257 8.10 28.22 -21.37
CA PRO A 257 8.98 28.11 -22.55
C PRO A 257 9.72 26.78 -22.64
N LEU A 258 9.98 26.09 -21.51
CA LEU A 258 10.67 24.79 -21.52
C LEU A 258 9.76 23.67 -22.04
N LEU A 259 8.47 23.74 -21.74
CA LEU A 259 7.45 22.79 -22.20
C LEU A 259 6.97 23.08 -23.62
N ASN A 260 7.10 24.33 -24.07
CA ASN A 260 6.69 24.78 -25.40
C ASN A 260 7.86 25.48 -26.10
N PRO A 261 8.94 24.73 -26.43
CA PRO A 261 10.12 25.35 -26.99
C PRO A 261 9.89 25.82 -28.42
N ASN A 262 10.53 26.93 -28.79
CA ASN A 262 10.49 27.47 -30.15
C ASN A 262 11.35 26.65 -31.14
N SER A 263 12.14 25.69 -30.65
CA SER A 263 12.99 24.79 -31.45
C SER A 263 13.27 23.47 -30.73
N GLU A 264 13.59 22.43 -31.50
CA GLU A 264 14.04 21.13 -31.00
C GLU A 264 15.51 21.13 -30.52
N SER A 265 16.30 22.16 -30.87
CA SER A 265 17.77 22.17 -30.68
C SER A 265 18.22 22.10 -29.21
N PHE A 266 17.34 22.44 -28.26
CA PHE A 266 17.62 22.46 -26.81
C PHE A 266 16.71 21.53 -26.01
N LYS A 267 16.08 20.55 -26.68
CA LYS A 267 15.12 19.65 -26.06
C LYS A 267 15.68 18.97 -24.80
N GLU A 268 16.89 18.43 -24.85
CA GLU A 268 17.50 17.75 -23.70
C GLU A 268 17.67 18.66 -22.48
N GLN A 269 18.13 19.89 -22.71
CA GLN A 269 18.34 20.90 -21.68
C GLN A 269 17.00 21.36 -21.09
N ASN A 270 15.99 21.55 -21.95
CA ASN A 270 14.64 21.91 -21.54
C ASN A 270 14.03 20.85 -20.63
N HIS A 271 14.05 19.58 -21.04
CA HIS A 271 13.57 18.46 -20.23
C HIS A 271 14.30 18.37 -18.89
N ARG A 272 15.63 18.57 -18.90
CA ARG A 272 16.45 18.49 -17.68
C ARG A 272 16.16 19.62 -16.70
N LEU A 273 15.95 20.84 -17.17
CA LEU A 273 15.58 21.98 -16.32
C LEU A 273 14.13 21.86 -15.84
N ALA A 274 13.20 21.49 -16.72
CA ALA A 274 11.80 21.25 -16.36
C ALA A 274 11.70 20.18 -15.26
N SER A 275 12.43 19.05 -15.40
CA SER A 275 12.48 18.00 -14.38
C SER A 275 12.89 18.51 -13.01
N LYS A 276 13.94 19.34 -12.94
CA LYS A 276 14.40 19.97 -11.69
C LYS A 276 13.35 20.91 -11.10
N ILE A 277 12.68 21.70 -11.94
CA ILE A 277 11.64 22.64 -11.50
C ILE A 277 10.44 21.87 -10.95
N PHE A 278 9.97 20.82 -11.64
CA PHE A 278 8.89 19.97 -11.14
C PHE A 278 9.24 19.36 -9.77
N LEU A 279 10.49 18.92 -9.59
CA LEU A 279 10.95 18.41 -8.30
C LEU A 279 10.92 19.45 -7.18
N VAL A 280 11.22 20.73 -7.47
CA VAL A 280 11.07 21.84 -6.51
C VAL A 280 9.63 21.98 -6.03
N PHE A 281 8.66 21.68 -6.90
CA PHE A 281 7.23 21.69 -6.57
C PHE A 281 6.72 20.35 -6.00
N ASN A 282 7.61 19.38 -5.72
CA ASN A 282 7.27 18.00 -5.35
C ASN A 282 6.35 17.30 -6.37
N ASP A 283 6.40 17.71 -7.64
CA ASP A 283 5.72 17.03 -8.73
C ASP A 283 6.62 15.93 -9.30
N ASP A 284 6.75 14.86 -8.50
CA ASP A 284 7.69 13.77 -8.78
C ASP A 284 7.38 13.03 -10.09
N TYR A 285 6.09 12.97 -10.48
CA TYR A 285 5.67 12.34 -11.72
C TYR A 285 6.11 13.11 -12.96
N ASN A 286 5.90 14.43 -13.01
CA ASN A 286 6.39 15.23 -14.12
C ASN A 286 7.93 15.33 -14.09
N ALA A 287 8.54 15.43 -12.91
CA ALA A 287 10.00 15.39 -12.78
C ALA A 287 10.59 14.11 -13.39
N LEU A 288 10.00 12.96 -13.09
CA LEU A 288 10.38 11.66 -13.63
C LEU A 288 10.16 11.57 -15.14
N ALA A 289 8.97 11.95 -15.62
CA ALA A 289 8.62 11.90 -17.03
C ALA A 289 9.62 12.69 -17.89
N HIS A 290 9.96 13.91 -17.47
CA HIS A 290 10.92 14.73 -18.20
C HIS A 290 12.35 14.22 -18.15
N LEU A 291 12.83 13.70 -17.01
CA LEU A 291 14.20 13.14 -16.94
C LEU A 291 14.32 11.85 -17.75
N GLN A 292 13.30 11.00 -17.73
CA GLN A 292 13.30 9.69 -18.38
C GLN A 292 13.50 9.80 -19.90
N GLU A 293 12.91 10.81 -20.55
CA GLU A 293 13.02 11.05 -22.00
C GLU A 293 14.47 11.25 -22.48
N ILE A 294 15.34 11.77 -21.60
CA ILE A 294 16.68 12.27 -21.98
C ILE A 294 17.79 11.63 -21.14
N ALA A 295 17.47 10.58 -20.40
CA ALA A 295 18.36 10.00 -19.41
C ALA A 295 19.57 9.31 -20.05
N ALA A 296 20.76 9.66 -19.58
CA ALA A 296 22.01 8.98 -19.89
C ALA A 296 22.56 8.25 -18.64
N PRO A 297 23.62 7.42 -18.74
CA PRO A 297 24.16 6.69 -17.58
C PRO A 297 24.52 7.57 -16.37
N LYS A 298 24.90 8.83 -16.60
CA LYS A 298 25.14 9.83 -15.54
C LYS A 298 23.88 10.17 -14.71
N ASP A 299 22.70 9.91 -15.25
CA ASP A 299 21.40 10.24 -14.65
C ASP A 299 20.76 9.07 -13.91
N TYR A 300 21.37 7.88 -13.96
CA TYR A 300 20.79 6.66 -13.38
C TYR A 300 20.57 6.76 -11.87
N LYS A 301 21.44 7.48 -11.13
CA LYS A 301 21.19 7.77 -9.71
C LYS A 301 19.90 8.58 -9.53
N SER A 302 19.79 9.71 -10.22
CA SER A 302 18.62 10.60 -10.13
C SER A 302 17.33 9.92 -10.58
N LEU A 303 17.36 9.14 -11.67
CA LEU A 303 16.22 8.33 -12.10
C LEU A 303 15.84 7.30 -11.04
N GLY A 304 16.82 6.59 -10.48
CA GLY A 304 16.60 5.63 -9.41
C GLY A 304 15.89 6.25 -8.20
N LEU A 305 16.36 7.43 -7.77
CA LEU A 305 15.76 8.18 -6.66
C LEU A 305 14.36 8.71 -7.01
N LEU A 306 14.12 9.21 -8.22
CA LEU A 306 12.79 9.66 -8.66
C LEU A 306 11.79 8.51 -8.74
N TYR A 307 12.18 7.35 -9.27
CA TYR A 307 11.34 6.15 -9.24
C TYR A 307 11.01 5.72 -7.80
N ALA A 308 11.96 5.86 -6.85
CA ALA A 308 11.69 5.55 -5.45
C ALA A 308 10.64 6.51 -4.85
N ARG A 309 10.72 7.81 -5.17
CA ARG A 309 9.75 8.83 -4.71
C ARG A 309 8.33 8.58 -5.20
N VAL A 310 8.16 8.13 -6.44
CA VAL A 310 6.83 7.77 -6.98
C VAL A 310 6.36 6.36 -6.58
N GLY A 311 7.11 5.65 -5.73
CA GLY A 311 6.75 4.31 -5.24
C GLY A 311 7.08 3.14 -6.19
N GLU A 312 7.75 3.40 -7.31
CA GLU A 312 8.15 2.40 -8.30
C GLU A 312 9.48 1.72 -7.92
N TYR A 313 9.48 1.10 -6.72
CA TYR A 313 10.67 0.57 -6.06
C TYR A 313 11.47 -0.45 -6.89
N GLY A 314 10.81 -1.28 -7.69
CA GLY A 314 11.49 -2.23 -8.58
C GLY A 314 12.32 -1.54 -9.66
N LYS A 315 11.78 -0.48 -10.29
CA LYS A 315 12.51 0.33 -11.28
C LYS A 315 13.62 1.14 -10.62
N ALA A 316 13.32 1.70 -9.45
CA ALA A 316 14.30 2.44 -8.63
C ALA A 316 15.55 1.59 -8.37
N LYS A 317 15.36 0.38 -7.84
CA LYS A 317 16.45 -0.57 -7.56
C LYS A 317 17.24 -0.93 -8.83
N SER A 318 16.56 -1.15 -9.95
CA SER A 318 17.23 -1.45 -11.23
C SER A 318 18.17 -0.33 -11.69
N TYR A 319 17.72 0.93 -11.66
CA TYR A 319 18.53 2.08 -12.06
C TYR A 319 19.69 2.35 -11.09
N LEU A 320 19.46 2.21 -9.79
CA LEU A 320 20.52 2.38 -8.78
C LEU A 320 21.62 1.32 -8.93
N TYR A 321 21.29 0.06 -9.25
CA TYR A 321 22.32 -0.93 -9.57
C TYR A 321 23.13 -0.58 -10.82
N LYS A 322 22.46 -0.12 -11.89
CA LYS A 322 23.17 0.33 -13.10
C LYS A 322 24.15 1.45 -12.79
N TYR A 323 23.78 2.36 -11.89
CA TYR A 323 24.66 3.43 -11.42
C TYR A 323 25.84 2.91 -10.58
N LEU A 324 25.58 2.01 -9.63
CA LEU A 324 26.60 1.42 -8.76
C LEU A 324 27.62 0.55 -9.49
N ASN A 325 27.27 -0.03 -10.65
CA ASN A 325 28.24 -0.76 -11.49
C ASN A 325 29.46 0.10 -11.89
N ALA A 326 29.28 1.42 -12.02
CA ALA A 326 30.36 2.37 -12.30
C ALA A 326 30.83 3.14 -11.05
N ASN A 327 30.08 3.09 -9.95
CA ASN A 327 30.29 3.88 -8.74
C ASN A 327 30.06 3.01 -7.48
N SER A 328 30.83 1.92 -7.33
CA SER A 328 30.55 0.86 -6.34
C SER A 328 30.44 1.33 -4.89
N ASP A 329 31.11 2.43 -4.56
CA ASP A 329 31.28 2.92 -3.19
C ASP A 329 30.40 4.13 -2.87
N ASP A 330 29.46 4.50 -3.75
CA ASP A 330 28.53 5.61 -3.51
C ASP A 330 27.54 5.25 -2.38
N LEU A 331 27.82 5.76 -1.18
CA LEU A 331 27.07 5.48 0.04
C LEU A 331 25.58 5.84 -0.09
N GLU A 332 25.26 6.93 -0.77
CA GLU A 332 23.89 7.40 -0.93
C GLU A 332 23.07 6.42 -1.78
N ALA A 333 23.61 5.96 -2.92
CA ALA A 333 22.96 4.95 -3.74
C ALA A 333 22.85 3.58 -3.03
N LEU A 334 23.87 3.19 -2.24
CA LEU A 334 23.82 1.98 -1.42
C LEU A 334 22.71 2.05 -0.35
N LEU A 335 22.58 3.19 0.33
CA LEU A 335 21.52 3.40 1.33
C LEU A 335 20.13 3.47 0.69
N ALA A 336 20.00 4.10 -0.48
CA ALA A 336 18.75 4.10 -1.23
C ALA A 336 18.31 2.67 -1.56
N ILE A 337 19.21 1.81 -2.06
CA ILE A 337 18.90 0.40 -2.31
C ILE A 337 18.52 -0.33 -1.02
N GLN A 338 19.24 -0.08 0.07
CA GLN A 338 18.95 -0.70 1.38
C GLN A 338 17.52 -0.38 1.86
N ILE A 339 17.11 0.90 1.79
CA ILE A 339 15.78 1.36 2.15
C ILE A 339 14.72 0.78 1.21
N ILE A 340 14.98 0.77 -0.10
CA ILE A 340 14.11 0.17 -1.10
C ILE A 340 13.92 -1.33 -0.82
N ASP A 341 14.98 -2.02 -0.40
CA ASP A 341 14.90 -3.44 -0.06
C ASP A 341 14.06 -3.70 1.18
N LEU A 342 14.05 -2.81 2.17
CA LEU A 342 13.08 -2.89 3.26
C LEU A 342 11.64 -2.72 2.76
N LYS A 343 11.38 -1.72 1.88
CA LYS A 343 10.04 -1.49 1.30
C LYS A 343 9.56 -2.64 0.40
N LEU A 344 10.48 -3.34 -0.27
CA LEU A 344 10.18 -4.51 -1.10
C LEU A 344 10.10 -5.83 -0.31
N GLY A 345 10.42 -5.83 0.99
CA GLY A 345 10.47 -7.05 1.80
C GLY A 345 11.70 -7.94 1.54
N ASN A 346 12.75 -7.40 0.93
CA ASN A 346 14.03 -8.07 0.66
C ASN A 346 14.99 -7.97 1.86
N PHE A 347 14.57 -8.47 3.03
CA PHE A 347 15.27 -8.23 4.30
C PHE A 347 16.72 -8.73 4.35
N ALA A 348 17.03 -9.87 3.72
CA ALA A 348 18.40 -10.38 3.67
C ALA A 348 19.35 -9.44 2.88
N ALA A 349 18.86 -8.84 1.80
CA ALA A 349 19.63 -7.86 1.02
C ALA A 349 19.81 -6.56 1.80
N ALA A 350 18.75 -6.07 2.44
CA ALA A 350 18.82 -4.90 3.32
C ALA A 350 19.80 -5.12 4.49
N ALA A 351 19.79 -6.30 5.11
CA ALA A 351 20.72 -6.67 6.18
C ALA A 351 22.17 -6.70 5.70
N SER A 352 22.43 -7.31 4.54
CA SER A 352 23.77 -7.38 3.95
C SER A 352 24.34 -5.98 3.65
N ALA A 353 23.50 -5.07 3.16
CA ALA A 353 23.90 -3.67 2.94
C ALA A 353 24.25 -2.97 4.27
N LEU A 354 23.45 -3.16 5.32
CA LEU A 354 23.71 -2.59 6.64
C LEU A 354 24.97 -3.18 7.30
N GLU A 355 25.25 -4.47 7.15
CA GLU A 355 26.48 -5.10 7.65
C GLU A 355 27.72 -4.52 6.98
N SER A 356 27.67 -4.30 5.67
CA SER A 356 28.73 -3.64 4.92
C SER A 356 28.98 -2.23 5.44
N ILE A 357 27.92 -1.43 5.63
CA ILE A 357 28.00 -0.08 6.20
C ILE A 357 28.57 -0.10 7.63
N ALA A 358 28.12 -1.05 8.46
CA ALA A 358 28.50 -1.17 9.87
C ALA A 358 29.94 -1.66 10.09
N SER A 359 30.61 -2.14 9.04
CA SER A 359 32.01 -2.58 9.10
C SER A 359 32.99 -1.42 9.34
N ASN A 360 32.61 -0.20 8.97
CA ASN A 360 33.40 1.02 9.13
C ASN A 360 32.62 2.08 9.93
N LYS A 361 33.18 2.51 11.06
CA LYS A 361 32.53 3.48 11.97
C LYS A 361 32.26 4.84 11.32
N ASP A 362 33.17 5.33 10.49
CA ASP A 362 33.02 6.63 9.83
C ASP A 362 31.94 6.59 8.74
N VAL A 363 31.86 5.46 8.03
CA VAL A 363 30.81 5.21 7.03
C VAL A 363 29.45 5.08 7.73
N ALA A 364 29.36 4.34 8.82
CA ALA A 364 28.15 4.22 9.61
C ALA A 364 27.65 5.58 10.12
N LYS A 365 28.56 6.44 10.63
CA LYS A 365 28.20 7.80 11.05
C LYS A 365 27.64 8.63 9.89
N LYS A 366 28.30 8.61 8.72
CA LYS A 366 27.81 9.31 7.52
C LYS A 366 26.47 8.76 7.04
N ALA A 367 26.24 7.47 7.18
CA ALA A 367 24.99 6.83 6.78
C ALA A 367 23.80 7.35 7.60
N MET A 368 23.97 7.51 8.92
CA MET A 368 22.96 8.10 9.81
C MET A 368 22.57 9.52 9.39
N GLU A 369 23.50 10.28 8.80
CA GLU A 369 23.26 11.66 8.38
C GLU A 369 22.72 11.78 6.95
N THR A 370 22.81 10.71 6.15
CA THR A 370 22.43 10.73 4.72
C THR A 370 20.93 10.48 4.58
N TYR A 371 20.46 9.29 4.96
CA TYR A 371 19.05 8.90 4.97
C TYR A 371 18.65 8.34 6.35
N PRO A 372 18.61 9.20 7.39
CA PRO A 372 18.07 8.77 8.68
C PRO A 372 16.62 8.29 8.49
N ILE A 373 16.26 7.19 9.12
CA ILE A 373 14.87 6.72 9.14
C ILE A 373 14.23 7.08 10.47
N LYS A 374 12.92 7.32 10.45
CA LYS A 374 12.08 7.42 11.63
C LYS A 374 11.04 6.32 11.59
N VAL A 375 11.01 5.48 12.62
CA VAL A 375 9.98 4.45 12.76
C VAL A 375 8.64 5.13 13.03
N ILE A 376 7.64 4.72 12.26
CA ILE A 376 6.26 5.18 12.39
C ILE A 376 5.32 3.97 12.46
N LEU A 377 4.10 4.21 12.94
CA LEU A 377 3.02 3.24 12.77
C LEU A 377 2.50 3.32 11.33
N ASN A 378 2.12 2.17 10.77
CA ASN A 378 1.66 2.07 9.39
C ASN A 378 0.44 2.99 9.15
N PRO A 379 0.46 3.92 8.17
CA PRO A 379 -0.65 4.83 7.90
C PRO A 379 -2.00 4.16 7.63
N SER A 380 -2.01 2.92 7.11
CA SER A 380 -3.23 2.15 6.86
C SER A 380 -4.02 1.80 8.13
N LEU A 381 -3.40 1.91 9.31
CA LEU A 381 -4.08 1.79 10.61
C LEU A 381 -5.01 2.98 10.90
N PHE A 382 -4.87 4.09 10.17
CA PHE A 382 -5.47 5.38 10.53
C PHE A 382 -6.28 6.01 9.40
N ASP A 383 -5.92 5.74 8.14
CA ASP A 383 -6.72 6.17 7.00
C ASP A 383 -7.84 5.17 6.71
N VAL A 384 -9.08 5.59 6.98
CA VAL A 384 -10.29 4.79 6.74
C VAL A 384 -10.47 4.43 5.26
N ASN A 385 -10.15 5.33 4.33
CA ASN A 385 -10.29 5.05 2.89
C ASN A 385 -9.27 3.99 2.46
N LEU A 386 -8.02 4.16 2.88
CA LEU A 386 -6.95 3.20 2.59
C LEU A 386 -7.28 1.84 3.22
N ALA A 387 -7.75 1.82 4.47
CA ALA A 387 -8.16 0.60 5.15
C ALA A 387 -9.34 -0.11 4.45
N GLN A 388 -10.34 0.63 3.99
CA GLN A 388 -11.48 0.08 3.25
C GLN A 388 -11.10 -0.45 1.86
N GLU A 389 -10.16 0.22 1.18
CA GLU A 389 -9.63 -0.21 -0.11
C GLU A 389 -8.78 -1.46 0.03
N GLU A 390 -7.87 -1.45 1.01
CA GLU A 390 -6.97 -2.56 1.22
C GLU A 390 -7.67 -3.74 1.88
N PHE A 391 -8.82 -3.64 2.56
CA PHE A 391 -9.34 -4.72 3.43
C PHE A 391 -9.23 -6.16 2.89
N TRP A 392 -9.66 -6.41 1.65
CA TRP A 392 -9.60 -7.74 1.01
C TRP A 392 -8.22 -8.10 0.45
N HIS A 393 -7.37 -7.10 0.26
CA HIS A 393 -6.03 -7.16 -0.30
C HIS A 393 -4.93 -6.85 0.73
N ARG A 394 -5.31 -6.63 2.00
CA ARG A 394 -4.43 -6.35 3.11
C ARG A 394 -3.51 -7.56 3.16
N SER A 395 -2.26 -7.34 2.81
CA SER A 395 -1.18 -8.31 2.84
C SER A 395 -0.89 -8.87 4.24
N PHE A 396 -1.58 -8.35 5.26
CA PHE A 396 -1.21 -8.41 6.67
C PHE A 396 -1.37 -9.77 7.32
N GLU A 397 -2.03 -10.65 6.61
CA GLU A 397 -2.01 -12.06 6.85
C GLU A 397 -1.77 -12.64 5.46
N ILE A 398 -0.72 -13.45 5.26
CA ILE A 398 -0.61 -14.36 4.10
C ILE A 398 -2.04 -14.76 3.74
N GLN A 399 -2.51 -14.66 2.48
CA GLN A 399 -3.94 -14.80 2.08
C GLN A 399 -4.75 -15.90 2.82
N GLU A 400 -4.06 -16.87 3.39
CA GLU A 400 -4.46 -17.93 4.31
C GLU A 400 -4.87 -17.58 5.76
N LYS A 401 -4.39 -16.51 6.41
CA LYS A 401 -4.57 -16.42 7.88
C LYS A 401 -5.97 -16.01 8.35
N ILE A 402 -6.73 -15.18 7.61
CA ILE A 402 -8.17 -14.96 7.90
C ILE A 402 -8.96 -16.28 7.80
N PRO A 403 -8.85 -17.05 6.70
CA PRO A 403 -9.41 -18.41 6.65
C PRO A 403 -9.07 -19.27 7.86
N TYR A 404 -7.81 -19.25 8.31
CA TYR A 404 -7.38 -20.01 9.49
C TYR A 404 -8.00 -19.51 10.80
N LYS A 405 -8.09 -18.19 11.03
CA LYS A 405 -8.79 -17.61 12.18
C LYS A 405 -10.26 -18.04 12.19
N ILE A 406 -10.93 -18.05 11.03
CA ILE A 406 -12.31 -18.54 10.87
C ILE A 406 -12.41 -20.03 11.23
N ILE A 407 -11.48 -20.86 10.75
CA ILE A 407 -11.46 -22.30 11.07
C ILE A 407 -11.28 -22.53 12.57
N PHE A 408 -10.34 -21.87 13.24
CA PHE A 408 -10.15 -21.97 14.69
C PHE A 408 -11.36 -21.46 15.47
N TYR A 409 -12.03 -20.41 15.00
CA TYR A 409 -13.22 -19.87 15.65
C TYR A 409 -14.35 -20.90 15.72
N TYR A 410 -14.60 -21.62 14.62
CA TYR A 410 -15.69 -22.60 14.51
C TYR A 410 -15.26 -24.05 14.78
N ALA A 411 -14.03 -24.27 15.24
CA ALA A 411 -13.53 -25.60 15.53
C ALA A 411 -14.20 -26.19 16.79
N PRO A 412 -14.59 -27.48 16.78
CA PRO A 412 -15.24 -28.10 17.92
C PRO A 412 -14.25 -28.43 19.03
N PHE A 413 -14.70 -28.20 20.27
CA PHE A 413 -14.05 -28.73 21.45
C PHE A 413 -14.42 -30.20 21.63
N ARG A 414 -13.54 -30.96 22.28
CA ARG A 414 -13.68 -32.41 22.38
C ARG A 414 -13.92 -32.88 23.81
N VAL A 415 -14.86 -33.82 23.93
CA VAL A 415 -15.24 -34.51 25.18
C VAL A 415 -15.29 -36.00 24.95
N PHE A 416 -15.16 -36.83 25.98
CA PHE A 416 -15.19 -38.28 25.77
C PHE A 416 -16.60 -38.84 25.70
N ASP A 417 -17.50 -38.31 26.52
CA ASP A 417 -18.93 -38.63 26.49
C ASP A 417 -19.69 -37.31 26.34
N VAL A 418 -20.30 -37.12 25.17
CA VAL A 418 -21.09 -35.92 24.88
C VAL A 418 -22.34 -35.87 25.76
N GLN A 419 -22.97 -36.99 26.05
CA GLN A 419 -24.17 -37.03 26.89
C GLN A 419 -23.84 -36.68 28.34
N GLU A 420 -22.76 -37.24 28.88
CA GLU A 420 -22.28 -36.93 30.23
C GLU A 420 -21.84 -35.47 30.32
N ALA A 421 -21.06 -34.97 29.35
CA ALA A 421 -20.63 -33.57 29.33
C ALA A 421 -21.83 -32.62 29.26
N LEU A 422 -22.78 -32.87 28.37
CA LEU A 422 -24.02 -32.09 28.27
C LEU A 422 -24.87 -32.18 29.55
N LYS A 423 -24.91 -33.33 30.21
CA LYS A 423 -25.58 -33.49 31.50
C LYS A 423 -24.91 -32.60 32.56
N MET A 424 -23.59 -32.66 32.72
CA MET A 424 -22.84 -31.83 33.67
C MET A 424 -23.01 -30.34 33.38
N ILE A 425 -23.04 -29.96 32.10
CA ILE A 425 -23.28 -28.58 31.64
C ILE A 425 -24.69 -28.11 32.07
N ARG A 426 -25.72 -28.94 31.85
CA ARG A 426 -27.09 -28.64 32.28
C ARG A 426 -27.23 -28.56 33.80
N GLU A 427 -26.59 -29.46 34.53
CA GLU A 427 -26.53 -29.43 36.00
C GLU A 427 -25.79 -28.18 36.52
N GLY A 428 -24.82 -27.67 35.74
CA GLY A 428 -24.15 -26.39 35.97
C GLY A 428 -24.97 -25.15 35.61
N GLY A 429 -26.26 -25.30 35.28
CA GLY A 429 -27.19 -24.20 34.97
C GLY A 429 -27.13 -23.68 33.54
N VAL A 430 -26.44 -24.36 32.63
CA VAL A 430 -26.36 -23.99 31.20
C VAL A 430 -27.38 -24.81 30.40
N PHE A 431 -28.45 -24.16 29.96
CA PHE A 431 -29.54 -24.80 29.21
C PHE A 431 -29.46 -24.58 27.69
N SER A 432 -28.46 -23.84 27.20
CA SER A 432 -28.27 -23.60 25.76
C SER A 432 -27.71 -24.82 25.03
N ASP A 433 -28.10 -24.98 23.76
CA ASP A 433 -27.52 -25.98 22.87
C ASP A 433 -26.03 -25.69 22.68
N ILE A 434 -25.15 -26.51 23.28
CA ILE A 434 -23.72 -26.43 22.94
C ILE A 434 -23.49 -27.18 21.63
N ARG A 435 -23.46 -26.39 20.54
CA ARG A 435 -23.34 -26.90 19.17
C ARG A 435 -21.90 -27.22 18.77
N ASN A 436 -20.92 -26.72 19.51
CA ASN A 436 -19.50 -26.81 19.18
C ASN A 436 -18.74 -27.86 20.03
N ILE A 437 -19.37 -29.01 20.28
CA ILE A 437 -18.75 -30.15 20.96
C ILE A 437 -18.79 -31.40 20.06
N GLU A 438 -17.69 -32.15 20.06
CA GLU A 438 -17.56 -33.45 19.42
C GLU A 438 -17.03 -34.52 20.41
N GLU A 439 -17.46 -35.77 20.20
CA GLU A 439 -16.98 -36.93 20.94
C GLU A 439 -15.56 -37.35 20.50
N ALA A 440 -14.64 -37.35 21.45
CA ALA A 440 -13.24 -37.70 21.31
C ALA A 440 -13.06 -39.20 21.06
N LYS A 441 -12.22 -39.52 20.08
CA LYS A 441 -11.83 -40.91 19.77
C LYS A 441 -10.50 -41.21 20.46
N ASN A 442 -10.54 -41.50 21.76
CA ASN A 442 -9.35 -41.94 22.49
C ASN A 442 -9.53 -43.38 22.99
N THR A 443 -8.76 -44.31 22.42
CA THR A 443 -8.80 -45.75 22.74
C THR A 443 -8.02 -46.10 24.02
N LEU A 444 -7.23 -45.16 24.56
CA LEU A 444 -6.19 -45.42 25.57
C LEU A 444 -6.49 -44.81 26.95
N VAL A 445 -7.75 -44.81 27.41
CA VAL A 445 -8.06 -44.37 28.78
C VAL A 445 -8.73 -45.48 29.60
N ARG A 446 -8.13 -45.82 30.74
CA ARG A 446 -8.65 -46.81 31.70
C ARG A 446 -9.26 -46.11 32.92
N GLY A 447 -10.50 -46.47 33.27
CA GLY A 447 -11.08 -46.29 34.60
C GLY A 447 -11.28 -44.84 35.11
N GLY A 448 -11.36 -44.69 36.44
CA GLY A 448 -11.84 -43.49 37.17
C GLY A 448 -11.14 -42.15 36.88
N THR A 449 -9.99 -42.15 36.20
CA THR A 449 -9.31 -40.94 35.71
C THR A 449 -10.14 -40.17 34.67
N ILE A 450 -10.97 -40.89 33.89
CA ILE A 450 -11.90 -40.29 32.90
C ILE A 450 -12.88 -39.33 33.58
N SER A 451 -13.45 -39.71 34.72
CA SER A 451 -14.50 -38.90 35.39
C SER A 451 -13.97 -37.54 35.84
N THR A 452 -12.73 -37.46 36.34
CA THR A 452 -12.12 -36.19 36.77
C THR A 452 -11.74 -35.31 35.58
N ILE A 453 -11.20 -35.90 34.51
CA ILE A 453 -10.88 -35.17 33.28
C ILE A 453 -12.17 -34.67 32.60
N ASN A 454 -13.19 -35.52 32.47
CA ASN A 454 -14.52 -35.16 31.95
C ASN A 454 -15.12 -34.00 32.74
N LYS A 455 -15.05 -34.04 34.07
CA LYS A 455 -15.55 -32.95 34.91
C LYS A 455 -14.87 -31.62 34.62
N ASN A 456 -13.55 -31.59 34.48
CA ASN A 456 -12.82 -30.36 34.21
C ASN A 456 -12.98 -29.88 32.76
N ILE A 457 -13.09 -30.79 31.79
CA ILE A 457 -13.44 -30.42 30.41
C ILE A 457 -14.87 -29.85 30.38
N ALA A 458 -15.83 -30.46 31.07
CA ALA A 458 -17.20 -29.96 31.18
C ALA A 458 -17.23 -28.55 31.82
N LYS A 459 -16.46 -28.32 32.89
CA LYS A 459 -16.29 -26.98 33.46
C LYS A 459 -15.69 -25.97 32.47
N ALA A 460 -14.66 -26.38 31.72
CA ALA A 460 -14.09 -25.53 30.68
C ALA A 460 -15.14 -25.19 29.60
N LEU A 461 -15.98 -26.14 29.20
CA LEU A 461 -17.05 -25.93 28.24
C LEU A 461 -18.17 -25.02 28.75
N ILE A 462 -18.49 -25.09 30.05
CA ILE A 462 -19.40 -24.13 30.71
C ILE A 462 -18.85 -22.71 30.57
N GLU A 463 -17.56 -22.51 30.83
CA GLU A 463 -16.93 -21.19 30.66
C GLU A 463 -16.86 -20.76 29.19
N LEU A 464 -16.54 -21.66 28.27
CA LEU A 464 -16.56 -21.37 26.82
C LEU A 464 -17.95 -20.99 26.31
N ASN A 465 -19.02 -21.58 26.84
CA ASN A 465 -20.40 -21.19 26.51
C ASN A 465 -20.74 -19.77 27.00
N LYS A 466 -20.04 -19.27 28.01
CA LYS A 466 -20.09 -17.86 28.44
C LYS A 466 -19.07 -16.98 27.70
N ASN A 467 -18.41 -17.53 26.68
CA ASN A 467 -17.27 -16.95 25.98
C ASN A 467 -16.05 -16.66 26.87
N ASN A 468 -15.93 -17.23 28.07
CA ASN A 468 -14.78 -17.00 28.96
C ASN A 468 -13.62 -17.97 28.66
N ILE A 469 -12.82 -17.64 27.65
CA ILE A 469 -11.73 -18.52 27.19
C ILE A 469 -10.57 -18.65 28.19
N ARG A 470 -10.35 -17.62 29.03
CA ARG A 470 -9.25 -17.60 30.01
C ARG A 470 -9.50 -18.55 31.16
N ASP A 471 -10.71 -18.55 31.73
CA ASP A 471 -11.04 -19.49 32.80
C ASP A 471 -11.19 -20.91 32.28
N ALA A 472 -11.69 -21.09 31.06
CA ALA A 472 -11.65 -22.38 30.39
C ALA A 472 -10.21 -22.93 30.28
N LEU A 473 -9.25 -22.10 29.85
CA LEU A 473 -7.84 -22.49 29.79
C LEU A 473 -7.28 -22.89 31.16
N LYS A 474 -7.65 -22.18 32.25
CA LYS A 474 -7.23 -22.53 33.61
C LYS A 474 -7.69 -23.94 33.99
N TYR A 475 -8.97 -24.28 33.76
CA TYR A 475 -9.50 -25.62 34.06
C TYR A 475 -8.80 -26.71 33.27
N LEU A 476 -8.54 -26.49 31.97
CA LEU A 476 -7.84 -27.47 31.14
C LEU A 476 -6.38 -27.63 31.53
N LYS A 477 -5.68 -26.54 31.86
CA LYS A 477 -4.29 -26.58 32.35
C LYS A 477 -4.14 -27.38 33.64
N ILE A 478 -5.10 -27.27 34.56
CA ILE A 478 -5.11 -28.08 35.79
C ILE A 478 -5.17 -29.58 35.45
N SER A 479 -6.05 -29.99 34.53
CA SER A 479 -6.15 -31.38 34.09
C SER A 479 -4.92 -31.87 33.33
N ALA A 480 -4.31 -31.01 32.51
CA ALA A 480 -3.13 -31.36 31.74
C ALA A 480 -1.88 -31.53 32.61
N LYS A 481 -1.78 -30.80 33.74
CA LYS A 481 -0.70 -30.99 34.72
C LYS A 481 -0.71 -32.40 35.33
N SER A 482 -1.89 -32.91 35.68
CA SER A 482 -2.02 -34.27 36.22
C SER A 482 -2.05 -35.36 35.13
N ASN A 483 -2.31 -34.99 33.88
CA ASN A 483 -2.41 -35.92 32.75
C ASN A 483 -1.64 -35.38 31.52
N PRO A 484 -0.29 -35.28 31.58
CA PRO A 484 0.51 -34.60 30.56
C PRO A 484 0.62 -35.35 29.22
N ASN A 485 0.16 -36.60 29.14
CA ASN A 485 0.19 -37.40 27.91
C ASN A 485 -1.23 -37.59 27.34
N HIS A 486 -2.12 -36.61 27.60
CA HIS A 486 -3.51 -36.71 27.20
C HIS A 486 -3.82 -35.91 25.92
N ALA A 487 -3.96 -36.60 24.79
CA ALA A 487 -4.13 -35.97 23.46
C ALA A 487 -5.28 -34.94 23.41
N VAL A 488 -6.47 -35.28 23.94
CA VAL A 488 -7.65 -34.38 23.90
C VAL A 488 -7.45 -33.10 24.72
N LEU A 489 -6.70 -33.18 25.83
CA LEU A 489 -6.42 -31.99 26.64
C LEU A 489 -5.47 -31.07 25.89
N HIS A 490 -4.44 -31.63 25.26
CA HIS A 490 -3.55 -30.87 24.40
C HIS A 490 -4.28 -30.24 23.21
N TYR A 491 -5.18 -30.97 22.54
CA TYR A 491 -6.01 -30.40 21.47
C TYR A 491 -6.87 -29.22 21.95
N ASN A 492 -7.64 -29.39 23.04
CA ASN A 492 -8.51 -28.32 23.53
C ASN A 492 -7.71 -27.11 24.03
N ILE A 493 -6.55 -27.33 24.67
CA ILE A 493 -5.65 -26.25 25.09
C ILE A 493 -5.05 -25.54 23.87
N GLY A 494 -4.61 -26.28 22.86
CA GLY A 494 -4.09 -25.73 21.61
C GLY A 494 -5.14 -24.86 20.90
N LEU A 495 -6.40 -25.30 20.90
CA LEU A 495 -7.50 -24.53 20.33
C LEU A 495 -7.77 -23.23 21.08
N ILE A 496 -7.74 -23.24 22.41
CA ILE A 496 -7.88 -21.99 23.18
C ILE A 496 -6.69 -21.06 22.90
N TYR A 497 -5.46 -21.58 22.86
CA TYR A 497 -4.31 -20.74 22.52
C TYR A 497 -4.40 -20.15 21.11
N ALA A 498 -4.88 -20.92 20.12
CA ALA A 498 -5.13 -20.40 18.78
C ALA A 498 -6.21 -19.30 18.78
N GLN A 499 -7.27 -19.46 19.56
CA GLN A 499 -8.31 -18.44 19.74
C GLN A 499 -7.81 -17.21 20.52
N MET A 500 -6.73 -17.34 21.30
CA MET A 500 -6.02 -16.24 21.95
C MET A 500 -4.92 -15.64 21.05
N GLU A 501 -4.70 -16.19 19.85
CA GLU A 501 -3.62 -15.83 18.92
C GLU A 501 -2.19 -16.06 19.46
N ASP A 502 -2.09 -16.92 20.48
CA ASP A 502 -0.81 -17.49 20.92
C ASP A 502 -0.48 -18.72 20.06
N PHE A 503 -0.15 -18.46 18.80
CA PHE A 503 0.07 -19.50 17.81
C PHE A 503 1.29 -20.38 18.12
N GLN A 504 2.27 -19.85 18.84
CA GLN A 504 3.43 -20.63 19.28
C GLN A 504 3.03 -21.73 20.26
N ASN A 505 2.22 -21.39 21.28
CA ASN A 505 1.68 -22.41 22.19
C ASN A 505 0.64 -23.29 21.51
N ALA A 506 -0.19 -22.75 20.63
CA ALA A 506 -1.14 -23.54 19.84
C ALA A 506 -0.43 -24.64 19.04
N TYR A 507 0.61 -24.27 18.28
CA TYR A 507 1.45 -25.20 17.51
C TYR A 507 2.00 -26.33 18.39
N ASN A 508 2.64 -25.98 19.50
CA ASN A 508 3.25 -26.95 20.42
C ASN A 508 2.21 -27.93 20.99
N HIS A 509 1.04 -27.44 21.36
CA HIS A 509 -0.03 -28.25 21.91
C HIS A 509 -0.71 -29.14 20.86
N PHE A 510 -0.99 -28.63 19.67
CA PHE A 510 -1.56 -29.41 18.57
C PHE A 510 -0.60 -30.49 18.08
N LEU A 511 0.68 -30.17 17.91
CA LEU A 511 1.70 -31.13 17.52
C LEU A 511 1.81 -32.26 18.56
N ARG A 512 1.80 -31.91 19.85
CA ARG A 512 1.80 -32.90 20.93
C ARG A 512 0.52 -33.74 20.93
N ALA A 513 -0.64 -33.15 20.69
CA ALA A 513 -1.90 -33.90 20.59
C ALA A 513 -1.85 -34.93 19.44
N TYR A 514 -1.33 -34.53 18.27
CA TYR A 514 -1.15 -35.40 17.11
C TYR A 514 -0.14 -36.52 17.38
N HIS A 515 1.02 -36.24 18.00
CA HIS A 515 1.98 -37.29 18.35
C HIS A 515 1.46 -38.28 19.40
N LEU A 516 0.61 -37.83 20.32
CA LEU A 516 -0.02 -38.71 21.32
C LEU A 516 -1.13 -39.58 20.70
N ASN A 517 -1.72 -39.17 19.58
CA ASN A 517 -2.73 -39.92 18.85
C ASN A 517 -2.67 -39.58 17.35
N SER A 518 -1.89 -40.33 16.57
CA SER A 518 -1.71 -40.08 15.14
C SER A 518 -2.98 -40.29 14.30
N TYR A 519 -3.98 -41.02 14.83
CA TYR A 519 -5.30 -41.12 14.18
C TYR A 519 -6.12 -39.83 14.26
N ASP A 520 -5.71 -38.88 15.09
CA ASP A 520 -6.31 -37.57 15.18
C ASP A 520 -5.62 -36.57 14.23
N ILE A 521 -5.88 -36.75 12.94
CA ILE A 521 -5.34 -35.88 11.89
C ILE A 521 -5.74 -34.41 12.09
N THR A 522 -6.89 -34.11 12.68
CA THR A 522 -7.29 -32.69 12.85
C THR A 522 -6.30 -31.94 13.74
N SER A 523 -5.75 -32.59 14.77
CA SER A 523 -4.66 -32.00 15.57
C SER A 523 -3.43 -31.73 14.72
N GLY A 524 -3.06 -32.65 13.82
CA GLY A 524 -1.97 -32.44 12.89
C GLY A 524 -2.22 -31.26 11.93
N LEU A 525 -3.42 -31.18 11.34
CA LEU A 525 -3.82 -30.09 10.45
C LEU A 525 -3.83 -28.73 11.17
N PHE A 526 -4.29 -28.68 12.41
CA PHE A 526 -4.23 -27.48 13.24
C PHE A 526 -2.81 -27.12 13.66
N ALA A 527 -1.93 -28.11 13.84
CA ALA A 527 -0.50 -27.85 14.01
C ALA A 527 0.12 -27.25 12.74
N ILE A 528 -0.28 -27.69 11.54
CA ILE A 528 0.17 -27.07 10.28
C ILE A 528 -0.27 -25.60 10.24
N ILE A 529 -1.56 -25.34 10.43
CA ILE A 529 -2.10 -23.97 10.44
C ILE A 529 -1.39 -23.07 11.46
N ALA A 530 -1.26 -23.52 12.71
CA ALA A 530 -0.59 -22.75 13.74
C ALA A 530 0.90 -22.55 13.41
N GLY A 531 1.53 -23.54 12.77
CA GLY A 531 2.90 -23.47 12.24
C GLY A 531 3.06 -22.38 11.18
N ASP A 532 2.08 -22.22 10.30
CA ASP A 532 2.10 -21.20 9.24
C ASP A 532 2.04 -19.77 9.81
N PHE A 533 1.27 -19.54 10.89
CA PHE A 533 1.26 -18.25 11.60
C PHE A 533 2.62 -17.86 12.18
N ILE A 534 3.41 -18.87 12.57
CA ILE A 534 4.72 -18.70 13.20
C ILE A 534 5.87 -19.03 12.25
N TYR A 535 5.61 -19.13 10.94
CA TYR A 535 6.60 -19.40 9.89
C TYR A 535 7.44 -20.66 10.12
N GLN A 536 6.87 -21.67 10.76
CA GLN A 536 7.50 -22.96 11.01
C GLN A 536 7.38 -23.86 9.77
N ASP A 537 8.44 -24.60 9.43
CA ASP A 537 8.34 -25.62 8.38
C ASP A 537 7.47 -26.80 8.86
N THR A 538 6.33 -26.96 8.20
CA THR A 538 5.29 -27.96 8.49
C THR A 538 5.26 -29.10 7.47
N THR A 539 6.17 -29.11 6.50
CA THR A 539 6.22 -30.08 5.38
C THR A 539 6.28 -31.52 5.87
N ARG A 540 7.09 -31.77 6.91
CA ARG A 540 7.22 -33.09 7.52
C ARG A 540 5.91 -33.57 8.15
N ILE A 541 5.18 -32.67 8.82
CA ILE A 541 3.89 -32.97 9.44
C ILE A 541 2.87 -33.32 8.35
N MET A 542 2.82 -32.53 7.26
CA MET A 542 1.94 -32.80 6.13
C MET A 542 2.19 -34.18 5.50
N HIS A 543 3.46 -34.54 5.32
CA HIS A 543 3.82 -35.86 4.79
C HIS A 543 3.37 -36.99 5.72
N GLN A 544 3.57 -36.86 7.04
CA GLN A 544 3.10 -37.86 8.02
C GLN A 544 1.57 -37.99 8.02
N ILE A 545 0.85 -36.87 8.02
CA ILE A 545 -0.62 -36.86 7.93
C ILE A 545 -1.10 -37.60 6.69
N SER A 546 -0.45 -37.35 5.54
CA SER A 546 -0.81 -37.99 4.27
C SER A 546 -0.61 -39.51 4.32
N GLN A 547 0.42 -39.99 5.01
CA GLN A 547 0.65 -41.43 5.22
C GLN A 547 -0.35 -42.03 6.21
N ASP A 548 -0.59 -41.34 7.33
CA ASP A 548 -1.49 -41.82 8.39
C ASP A 548 -2.94 -41.88 7.90
N PHE A 549 -3.35 -40.99 6.98
CA PHE A 549 -4.72 -40.87 6.48
C PHE A 549 -5.31 -42.18 5.94
N GLU A 550 -4.51 -42.97 5.22
CA GLU A 550 -4.93 -44.26 4.65
C GLU A 550 -5.25 -45.30 5.73
N SER A 551 -4.67 -45.16 6.93
CA SER A 551 -4.83 -46.11 8.03
C SER A 551 -5.96 -45.74 9.00
N ILE A 552 -6.65 -44.62 8.78
CA ILE A 552 -7.65 -44.11 9.74
C ILE A 552 -8.96 -44.89 9.66
N PRO A 553 -9.47 -45.39 10.79
CA PRO A 553 -10.83 -45.93 10.84
C PRO A 553 -11.84 -44.77 10.94
N PHE A 554 -12.29 -44.23 9.79
CA PHE A 554 -13.25 -43.13 9.75
C PHE A 554 -14.61 -43.51 10.37
N LYS A 555 -15.21 -42.63 11.18
CA LYS A 555 -16.55 -42.81 11.78
C LYS A 555 -17.66 -42.76 10.72
N SER A 556 -17.47 -41.98 9.67
CA SER A 556 -18.44 -41.78 8.60
C SER A 556 -17.76 -41.32 7.30
N GLN A 557 -18.47 -41.48 6.19
CA GLN A 557 -18.01 -40.95 4.90
C GLN A 557 -17.86 -39.42 4.95
N THR A 558 -18.71 -38.72 5.69
CA THR A 558 -18.60 -37.26 5.91
C THR A 558 -17.28 -36.91 6.59
N GLN A 559 -16.85 -37.66 7.60
CA GLN A 559 -15.58 -37.40 8.28
C GLN A 559 -14.40 -37.58 7.32
N LYS A 560 -14.42 -38.65 6.51
CA LYS A 560 -13.39 -38.89 5.50
C LYS A 560 -13.33 -37.74 4.49
N LYS A 561 -14.49 -37.30 3.99
CA LYS A 561 -14.58 -36.17 3.05
C LYS A 561 -14.06 -34.87 3.68
N PHE A 562 -14.51 -34.51 4.88
CA PHE A 562 -14.04 -33.32 5.59
C PHE A 562 -12.52 -33.28 5.71
N LEU A 563 -11.90 -34.36 6.19
CA LEU A 563 -10.44 -34.42 6.36
C LEU A 563 -9.71 -34.41 5.00
N SER A 564 -10.26 -35.08 3.99
CA SER A 564 -9.73 -35.04 2.62
C SER A 564 -9.75 -33.62 2.04
N SER A 565 -10.87 -32.90 2.17
CA SER A 565 -10.99 -31.51 1.73
C SER A 565 -10.05 -30.61 2.52
N PHE A 566 -9.88 -30.85 3.83
CA PHE A 566 -9.01 -30.02 4.64
C PHE A 566 -7.52 -30.22 4.27
N ILE A 567 -7.10 -31.46 4.02
CA ILE A 567 -5.77 -31.76 3.47
C ILE A 567 -5.61 -31.13 2.08
N GLY A 568 -6.63 -31.24 1.23
CA GLY A 568 -6.65 -30.60 -0.10
C GLY A 568 -6.40 -29.10 0.00
N TYR A 569 -7.12 -28.41 0.88
CA TYR A 569 -6.96 -26.98 1.14
C TYR A 569 -5.52 -26.63 1.51
N LEU A 570 -4.92 -27.32 2.47
CA LEU A 570 -3.55 -27.03 2.91
C LEU A 570 -2.50 -27.37 1.82
N ASN A 571 -2.81 -28.26 0.89
CA ASN A 571 -1.98 -28.58 -0.27
C ASN A 571 -2.28 -27.70 -1.51
N ASN A 572 -3.00 -26.59 -1.34
CA ASN A 572 -3.43 -25.69 -2.42
C ASN A 572 -4.30 -26.35 -3.50
N ASN A 573 -4.94 -27.48 -3.20
CA ASN A 573 -5.97 -28.08 -4.05
C ASN A 573 -7.36 -27.50 -3.69
N ILE A 574 -7.85 -26.63 -4.55
CA ILE A 574 -9.02 -25.76 -4.29
C ILE A 574 -10.26 -26.12 -5.11
N ASP A 575 -10.22 -27.26 -5.81
CA ASP A 575 -11.26 -27.71 -6.76
C ASP A 575 -12.38 -28.55 -6.10
N ASP A 576 -12.54 -28.47 -4.78
CA ASP A 576 -13.61 -29.17 -4.05
C ASP A 576 -14.82 -28.25 -3.86
N ASP A 577 -15.98 -28.65 -4.43
CA ASP A 577 -17.25 -27.92 -4.31
C ASP A 577 -17.88 -28.02 -2.90
N MET A 578 -17.42 -28.98 -2.09
CA MET A 578 -17.87 -29.24 -0.73
C MET A 578 -19.37 -29.59 -0.64
N ASP A 579 -19.97 -30.12 -1.70
CA ASP A 579 -21.40 -30.48 -1.77
C ASP A 579 -21.80 -31.55 -0.73
N TRP A 580 -20.81 -32.29 -0.23
CA TRP A 580 -20.98 -33.29 0.81
C TRP A 580 -21.47 -32.72 2.14
N ILE A 581 -21.31 -31.41 2.38
CA ILE A 581 -21.79 -30.75 3.61
C ILE A 581 -23.32 -30.85 3.70
N GLU A 582 -24.03 -30.70 2.58
CA GLU A 582 -25.49 -30.75 2.60
C GLU A 582 -26.04 -32.15 2.86
N GLN A 583 -25.28 -33.17 2.47
CA GLN A 583 -25.57 -34.59 2.68
C GLN A 583 -25.09 -35.10 4.05
N ALA A 584 -24.36 -34.29 4.82
CA ALA A 584 -23.83 -34.68 6.11
C ALA A 584 -24.97 -34.90 7.13
N GLN A 585 -24.92 -36.03 7.84
CA GLN A 585 -25.87 -36.35 8.90
C GLN A 585 -25.84 -35.30 10.04
N LYS A 586 -24.64 -34.80 10.37
CA LYS A 586 -24.44 -33.69 11.30
C LYS A 586 -23.60 -32.62 10.60
N LYS A 587 -24.15 -31.41 10.52
CA LYS A 587 -23.55 -30.25 9.84
C LYS A 587 -22.79 -29.40 10.84
N PHE A 588 -21.52 -29.73 11.09
CA PHE A 588 -20.70 -28.98 12.05
C PHE A 588 -20.33 -27.59 11.50
N PRO A 589 -20.26 -26.55 12.35
CA PRO A 589 -19.82 -25.21 11.95
C PRO A 589 -18.47 -25.19 11.23
N ILE A 590 -17.50 -26.00 11.68
CA ILE A 590 -16.18 -26.10 11.04
C ILE A 590 -16.25 -26.54 9.56
N TYR A 591 -17.29 -27.27 9.14
CA TYR A 591 -17.46 -27.64 7.74
C TYR A 591 -17.76 -26.42 6.88
N TYR A 592 -18.63 -25.54 7.37
CA TYR A 592 -18.91 -24.25 6.75
C TYR A 592 -17.70 -23.32 6.84
N ALA A 593 -16.95 -23.33 7.95
CA ALA A 593 -15.70 -22.57 8.05
C ALA A 593 -14.69 -22.96 6.97
N LEU A 594 -14.53 -24.27 6.71
CA LEU A 594 -13.67 -24.76 5.63
C LEU A 594 -14.23 -24.40 4.25
N LYS A 595 -15.55 -24.53 4.01
CA LYS A 595 -16.17 -24.05 2.76
C LYS A 595 -15.96 -22.54 2.55
N ALA A 596 -15.97 -21.74 3.62
CA ALA A 596 -15.66 -20.32 3.55
C ALA A 596 -14.19 -20.07 3.20
N ALA A 597 -13.26 -20.85 3.75
CA ALA A 597 -11.84 -20.78 3.40
C ALA A 597 -11.62 -21.03 1.90
N TYR A 598 -12.23 -22.09 1.34
CA TYR A 598 -12.27 -22.33 -0.11
C TYR A 598 -12.88 -21.15 -0.88
N GLY A 599 -14.01 -20.63 -0.41
CA GLY A 599 -14.68 -19.48 -1.04
C GLY A 599 -13.81 -18.22 -1.09
N ILE A 600 -13.04 -17.93 -0.04
CA ILE A 600 -12.11 -16.79 0.01
C ILE A 600 -11.02 -17.00 -1.04
N ARG A 601 -10.36 -18.18 -1.04
CA ARG A 601 -9.25 -18.46 -1.95
C ARG A 601 -9.69 -18.51 -3.43
N ASN A 602 -10.87 -19.06 -3.71
CA ASN A 602 -11.48 -19.08 -5.06
C ASN A 602 -12.16 -17.76 -5.44
N LYS A 603 -12.13 -16.74 -4.56
CA LYS A 603 -12.87 -15.48 -4.71
C LYS A 603 -14.36 -15.65 -5.05
N ASN A 604 -14.98 -16.72 -4.55
CA ASN A 604 -16.35 -17.08 -4.85
C ASN A 604 -17.33 -16.42 -3.87
N LYS A 605 -17.75 -15.20 -4.21
CA LYS A 605 -18.71 -14.40 -3.43
C LYS A 605 -20.03 -15.13 -3.12
N THR A 606 -20.59 -15.87 -4.07
CA THR A 606 -21.86 -16.57 -3.90
C THR A 606 -21.73 -17.69 -2.86
N ALA A 607 -20.66 -18.47 -2.95
CA ALA A 607 -20.38 -19.51 -1.96
C ALA A 607 -20.15 -18.93 -0.57
N LEU A 608 -19.46 -17.77 -0.46
CA LEU A 608 -19.26 -17.09 0.82
C LEU A 608 -20.58 -16.60 1.44
N LEU A 609 -21.44 -15.98 0.64
CA LEU A 609 -22.75 -15.52 1.10
C LEU A 609 -23.62 -16.67 1.61
N GLU A 610 -23.68 -17.78 0.86
CA GLU A 610 -24.40 -18.98 1.28
C GLU A 610 -23.83 -19.52 2.60
N THR A 611 -22.51 -19.65 2.67
CA THR A 611 -21.81 -20.27 3.81
C THR A 611 -21.93 -19.45 5.08
N PHE A 612 -21.68 -18.14 5.02
CA PHE A 612 -21.84 -17.27 6.18
C PHE A 612 -23.30 -17.07 6.58
N SER A 613 -24.26 -17.19 5.64
CA SER A 613 -25.69 -17.26 5.97
C SER A 613 -26.01 -18.49 6.82
N LYS A 614 -25.44 -19.66 6.50
CA LYS A 614 -25.59 -20.87 7.31
C LYS A 614 -24.97 -20.69 8.70
N LEU A 615 -23.75 -20.15 8.79
CA LEU A 615 -23.09 -19.88 10.08
C LEU A 615 -23.90 -18.89 10.95
N LYS A 616 -24.38 -17.80 10.35
CA LYS A 616 -25.30 -16.85 11.00
C LYS A 616 -26.60 -17.50 11.45
N SER A 617 -27.17 -18.44 10.69
CA SER A 617 -28.35 -19.19 11.12
C SER A 617 -28.08 -20.09 12.32
N ILE A 618 -26.89 -20.69 12.38
CA ILE A 618 -26.46 -21.51 13.54
C ILE A 618 -26.22 -20.61 14.77
N TYR A 619 -25.64 -19.43 14.57
CA TYR A 619 -25.25 -18.47 15.60
C TYR A 619 -25.84 -17.07 15.34
N PRO A 620 -27.15 -16.87 15.53
CA PRO A 620 -27.84 -15.65 15.09
C PRO A 620 -27.43 -14.38 15.81
N LYS A 621 -26.89 -14.48 17.03
CA LYS A 621 -26.42 -13.33 17.83
C LYS A 621 -24.89 -13.20 17.85
N ASP A 622 -24.17 -14.10 17.21
CA ASP A 622 -22.71 -14.10 17.24
C ASP A 622 -22.14 -12.96 16.38
N VAL A 623 -21.18 -12.23 16.95
CA VAL A 623 -20.54 -11.08 16.30
C VAL A 623 -19.84 -11.51 15.01
N VAL A 624 -19.01 -12.56 15.07
CA VAL A 624 -18.19 -13.01 13.93
C VAL A 624 -19.09 -13.49 12.79
N SER A 625 -20.07 -14.35 13.07
CA SER A 625 -21.02 -14.88 12.09
C SER A 625 -21.79 -13.78 11.37
N ASN A 626 -22.29 -12.79 12.12
CA ASN A 626 -23.06 -11.68 11.55
C ASN A 626 -22.17 -10.74 10.73
N VAL A 627 -20.98 -10.39 11.22
CA VAL A 627 -20.07 -9.50 10.50
C VAL A 627 -19.56 -10.14 9.22
N LEU A 628 -19.11 -11.40 9.26
CA LEU A 628 -18.63 -12.12 8.07
C LEU A 628 -19.73 -12.24 7.00
N TYR A 629 -20.98 -12.44 7.41
CA TYR A 629 -22.12 -12.44 6.50
C TYR A 629 -22.34 -11.10 5.81
N GLU A 630 -22.30 -9.99 6.55
CA GLU A 630 -22.43 -8.65 5.95
C GLU A 630 -21.24 -8.35 5.03
N LEU A 631 -20.01 -8.65 5.45
CA LEU A 631 -18.80 -8.47 4.65
C LEU A 631 -18.86 -9.23 3.31
N ALA A 632 -19.38 -10.46 3.30
CA ALA A 632 -19.51 -11.24 2.07
C ALA A 632 -20.40 -10.60 1.00
N HIS A 633 -21.29 -9.65 1.35
CA HIS A 633 -22.08 -8.90 0.35
C HIS A 633 -21.24 -7.98 -0.53
N SER A 634 -20.05 -7.60 -0.07
CA SER A 634 -19.07 -6.78 -0.81
C SER A 634 -17.70 -7.44 -0.83
N TYR A 635 -17.67 -8.78 -0.89
CA TYR A 635 -16.42 -9.52 -1.07
C TYR A 635 -15.69 -9.09 -2.34
N ASP A 636 -14.37 -8.86 -2.23
CA ASP A 636 -13.48 -8.38 -3.29
C ASP A 636 -13.92 -7.01 -3.89
N THR A 637 -14.72 -6.23 -3.14
CA THR A 637 -15.10 -4.86 -3.50
C THR A 637 -14.89 -3.91 -2.34
N ASN A 638 -14.82 -2.60 -2.63
CA ASN A 638 -14.61 -1.58 -1.61
C ASN A 638 -15.71 -1.62 -0.52
N LEU A 639 -15.29 -1.64 0.75
CA LEU A 639 -16.18 -1.79 1.89
C LEU A 639 -17.15 -0.62 2.12
N LYS A 640 -16.97 0.54 1.48
CA LYS A 640 -17.90 1.68 1.55
C LYS A 640 -19.36 1.28 1.33
N GLN A 641 -19.60 0.30 0.47
CA GLN A 641 -20.95 -0.17 0.14
C GLN A 641 -21.64 -0.92 1.30
N VAL A 642 -20.87 -1.53 2.20
CA VAL A 642 -21.37 -2.34 3.33
C VAL A 642 -21.16 -1.66 4.68
N ALA A 643 -20.33 -0.62 4.74
CA ALA A 643 -20.05 0.15 5.96
C ALA A 643 -21.33 0.58 6.71
N LEU A 644 -22.37 1.07 6.00
CA LEU A 644 -23.63 1.46 6.63
C LEU A 644 -24.38 0.27 7.27
N LYS A 645 -24.36 -0.90 6.63
CA LYS A 645 -24.99 -2.11 7.17
C LYS A 645 -24.27 -2.59 8.43
N LEU A 646 -22.93 -2.57 8.40
CA LEU A 646 -22.09 -2.94 9.54
C LEU A 646 -22.25 -1.95 10.70
N HIS A 647 -22.31 -0.65 10.43
CA HIS A 647 -22.61 0.37 11.43
C HIS A 647 -23.95 0.09 12.12
N ASN A 648 -25.01 -0.12 11.32
CA ASN A 648 -26.35 -0.41 11.84
C ASN A 648 -26.41 -1.74 12.60
N LEU A 649 -25.58 -2.73 12.24
CA LEU A 649 -25.49 -4.00 12.94
C LEU A 649 -25.00 -3.79 14.39
N PHE A 650 -23.96 -2.98 14.59
CA PHE A 650 -23.41 -2.71 15.92
C PHE A 650 -24.26 -1.76 16.76
N LEU A 651 -25.05 -0.88 16.13
CA LEU A 651 -26.04 -0.07 16.85
C LEU A 651 -27.29 -0.85 17.28
N SER A 652 -27.44 -2.10 16.83
CA SER A 652 -28.60 -2.91 17.18
C SER A 652 -28.36 -3.78 18.41
N ASP A 653 -29.36 -3.94 19.28
CA ASP A 653 -29.32 -4.86 20.43
C ASP A 653 -29.40 -6.35 20.03
N LYS A 654 -29.07 -6.68 18.77
CA LYS A 654 -29.22 -8.02 18.20
C LYS A 654 -28.00 -8.90 18.44
N LEU A 655 -26.83 -8.31 18.68
CA LEU A 655 -25.58 -9.04 18.89
C LEU A 655 -25.33 -9.30 20.38
N ASP A 656 -24.80 -10.49 20.67
CA ASP A 656 -24.21 -10.80 21.97
C ASP A 656 -22.73 -10.42 21.96
N LEU A 657 -22.38 -9.38 22.72
CA LEU A 657 -21.01 -8.87 22.81
C LEU A 657 -20.14 -9.62 23.84
N SER A 658 -20.65 -10.69 24.48
CA SER A 658 -19.88 -11.49 25.44
C SER A 658 -18.57 -12.03 24.86
N SER A 659 -18.54 -12.36 23.56
CA SER A 659 -17.34 -12.79 22.85
C SER A 659 -16.32 -11.65 22.63
N VAL A 660 -16.76 -10.39 22.57
CA VAL A 660 -15.86 -9.22 22.58
C VAL A 660 -15.23 -9.06 23.95
N TYR A 661 -16.04 -9.18 25.02
CA TYR A 661 -15.59 -8.95 26.39
C TYR A 661 -14.65 -10.03 26.91
N TYR A 662 -14.93 -11.30 26.60
CA TYR A 662 -14.27 -12.43 27.23
C TYR A 662 -13.72 -13.48 26.26
N GLY A 663 -14.14 -13.43 24.99
CA GLY A 663 -13.96 -14.47 23.98
C GLY A 663 -12.65 -14.43 23.19
N PRO A 664 -12.64 -15.01 21.97
CA PRO A 664 -11.47 -15.05 21.10
C PRO A 664 -10.92 -13.67 20.70
N ALA A 665 -9.62 -13.58 20.42
CA ALA A 665 -8.96 -12.36 19.96
C ALA A 665 -9.50 -11.90 18.60
N PHE A 666 -9.71 -12.84 17.66
CA PHE A 666 -10.31 -12.57 16.36
C PHE A 666 -11.64 -11.80 16.45
N THR A 667 -12.49 -12.09 17.45
CA THR A 667 -13.74 -11.35 17.65
C THR A 667 -13.49 -9.88 18.00
N ARG A 668 -12.51 -9.62 18.88
CA ARG A 668 -12.13 -8.25 19.27
C ARG A 668 -11.53 -7.50 18.10
N GLU A 669 -10.59 -8.11 17.38
CA GLU A 669 -9.97 -7.52 16.20
C GLU A 669 -11.02 -7.13 15.16
N LEU A 670 -11.95 -8.03 14.86
CA LEU A 670 -13.04 -7.76 13.93
C LEU A 670 -13.97 -6.64 14.45
N TYR A 671 -14.33 -6.67 15.73
CA TYR A 671 -15.18 -5.63 16.34
C TYR A 671 -14.55 -4.24 16.25
N VAL A 672 -13.26 -4.12 16.57
CA VAL A 672 -12.51 -2.86 16.52
C VAL A 672 -12.29 -2.43 15.08
N TYR A 673 -11.84 -3.34 14.22
CA TYR A 673 -11.56 -3.00 12.83
C TYR A 673 -12.81 -2.51 12.10
N ILE A 674 -13.96 -3.17 12.29
CA ILE A 674 -15.21 -2.70 11.71
C ILE A 674 -15.64 -1.37 12.33
N GLY A 675 -15.45 -1.20 13.64
CA GLY A 675 -15.62 0.09 14.31
C GLY A 675 -14.82 1.21 13.64
N PHE A 676 -13.56 0.95 13.32
CA PHE A 676 -12.67 1.89 12.66
C PHE A 676 -13.18 2.27 11.26
N ILE A 677 -13.42 1.30 10.39
CA ILE A 677 -13.83 1.59 9.01
C ILE A 677 -15.26 2.15 8.88
N THR A 678 -16.08 2.02 9.94
CA THR A 678 -17.44 2.57 9.99
C THR A 678 -17.54 3.89 10.79
N GLY A 679 -16.45 4.32 11.42
CA GLY A 679 -16.44 5.51 12.28
C GLY A 679 -17.20 5.34 13.61
N SER A 680 -17.30 4.10 14.12
CA SER A 680 -18.09 3.76 15.32
C SER A 680 -17.26 3.60 16.60
N LEU A 681 -15.93 3.76 16.53
CA LEU A 681 -14.99 3.49 17.64
C LEU A 681 -15.33 4.23 18.93
N GLU A 682 -15.79 5.49 18.86
CA GLU A 682 -16.10 6.29 20.05
C GLU A 682 -17.29 5.73 20.82
N ASN A 683 -18.34 5.30 20.11
CA ASN A 683 -19.49 4.65 20.74
C ASN A 683 -19.09 3.31 21.35
N GLN A 684 -18.32 2.50 20.62
CA GLN A 684 -17.82 1.22 21.11
C GLN A 684 -16.94 1.36 22.35
N GLU A 685 -16.07 2.38 22.40
CA GLU A 685 -15.25 2.67 23.58
C GLU A 685 -16.13 2.99 24.80
N ARG A 686 -17.14 3.85 24.62
CA ARG A 686 -18.08 4.21 25.71
C ARG A 686 -18.87 3.00 26.22
N ASP A 687 -19.34 2.14 25.31
CA ASP A 687 -20.10 0.94 25.68
C ASP A 687 -19.20 -0.04 26.46
N LEU A 688 -17.93 -0.16 26.08
CA LEU A 688 -16.93 -0.95 26.82
C LEU A 688 -16.60 -0.34 28.18
N GLU A 689 -16.53 0.98 28.32
CA GLU A 689 -16.34 1.65 29.61
C GLU A 689 -17.51 1.38 30.57
N GLN A 690 -18.75 1.46 30.09
CA GLN A 690 -19.93 1.10 30.89
C GLN A 690 -19.94 -0.38 31.27
N LYS A 691 -19.53 -1.25 30.33
CA LYS A 691 -19.40 -2.68 30.61
C LYS A 691 -18.33 -2.94 31.65
N LEU A 692 -17.19 -2.26 31.58
CA LEU A 692 -16.08 -2.39 32.53
C LEU A 692 -16.50 -2.06 33.97
N ILE A 693 -17.35 -1.04 34.15
CA ILE A 693 -17.87 -0.65 35.48
C ILE A 693 -18.82 -1.72 36.05
N SER A 694 -19.64 -2.34 35.19
CA SER A 694 -20.69 -3.28 35.61
C SER A 694 -20.25 -4.75 35.62
N GLN A 695 -19.06 -5.07 35.13
CA GLN A 695 -18.60 -6.45 34.98
C GLN A 695 -18.13 -7.05 36.31
N THR A 696 -18.42 -8.33 36.51
CA THR A 696 -18.01 -9.11 37.69
C THR A 696 -16.92 -10.15 37.39
N ASP A 697 -16.57 -10.34 36.12
CA ASP A 697 -15.63 -11.36 35.66
C ASP A 697 -14.20 -10.78 35.50
N THR A 698 -13.33 -11.49 34.77
CA THR A 698 -11.99 -10.98 34.44
C THR A 698 -12.08 -9.92 33.33
N PRO A 699 -11.63 -8.69 33.55
CA PRO A 699 -11.82 -7.58 32.61
C PRO A 699 -10.86 -7.61 31.41
N ASN A 700 -9.98 -8.62 31.30
CA ASN A 700 -8.85 -8.63 30.38
C ASN A 700 -9.26 -8.40 28.92
N GLY A 701 -10.30 -9.07 28.42
CA GLY A 701 -10.75 -8.89 27.04
C GLY A 701 -11.39 -7.52 26.77
N ILE A 702 -12.09 -6.93 27.76
CA ILE A 702 -12.62 -5.57 27.69
C ILE A 702 -11.46 -4.57 27.56
N LEU A 703 -10.46 -4.68 28.45
CA LEU A 703 -9.29 -3.79 28.43
C LEU A 703 -8.46 -3.96 27.15
N GLN A 704 -8.28 -5.18 26.64
CA GLN A 704 -7.62 -5.43 25.36
C GLN A 704 -8.37 -4.76 24.19
N THR A 705 -9.70 -4.88 24.17
CA THR A 705 -10.53 -4.25 23.12
C THR A 705 -10.43 -2.73 23.19
N MET A 706 -10.58 -2.16 24.40
CA MET A 706 -10.44 -0.71 24.60
C MET A 706 -9.06 -0.21 24.21
N ALA A 707 -7.99 -0.92 24.58
CA ALA A 707 -6.63 -0.53 24.25
C ALA A 707 -6.40 -0.54 22.72
N LEU A 708 -6.92 -1.57 22.03
CA LEU A 708 -6.86 -1.64 20.57
C LEU A 708 -7.67 -0.50 19.91
N ILE A 709 -8.87 -0.19 20.40
CA ILE A 709 -9.64 0.99 19.93
C ILE A 709 -8.80 2.27 20.09
N ASN A 710 -8.14 2.43 21.23
CA ASN A 710 -7.33 3.61 21.51
C ASN A 710 -6.12 3.72 20.57
N ILE A 711 -5.52 2.62 20.10
CA ILE A 711 -4.51 2.66 19.02
C ILE A 711 -5.12 3.25 17.75
N TYR A 712 -6.24 2.70 17.26
CA TYR A 712 -6.91 3.17 16.02
C TYR A 712 -7.43 4.62 16.12
N GLN A 713 -7.67 5.12 17.33
CA GLN A 713 -8.06 6.52 17.59
C GLN A 713 -6.88 7.46 17.88
N HIS A 714 -5.63 7.00 17.74
CA HIS A 714 -4.41 7.77 18.05
C HIS A 714 -4.29 8.18 19.53
N LYS A 715 -5.05 7.55 20.42
CA LYS A 715 -4.98 7.74 21.88
C LYS A 715 -3.90 6.84 22.49
N PHE A 716 -2.67 6.96 21.96
CA PHE A 716 -1.60 6.00 22.20
C PHE A 716 -1.18 5.87 23.67
N GLU A 717 -1.14 6.97 24.43
CA GLU A 717 -0.84 6.92 25.86
C GLU A 717 -1.90 6.17 26.68
N LYS A 718 -3.18 6.34 26.33
CA LYS A 718 -4.29 5.60 26.95
C LYS A 718 -4.18 4.11 26.61
N ALA A 719 -3.92 3.79 25.34
CA ALA A 719 -3.68 2.41 24.92
C ALA A 719 -2.50 1.77 25.67
N TYR A 720 -1.37 2.47 25.74
CA TYR A 720 -0.16 2.03 26.42
C TYR A 720 -0.42 1.75 27.91
N THR A 721 -1.13 2.65 28.59
CA THR A 721 -1.51 2.49 30.00
C THR A 721 -2.41 1.27 30.23
N LEU A 722 -3.39 1.04 29.35
CA LEU A 722 -4.28 -0.13 29.43
C LEU A 722 -3.52 -1.44 29.21
N TYR A 723 -2.61 -1.49 28.24
CA TYR A 723 -1.76 -2.67 28.03
C TYR A 723 -0.78 -2.91 29.17
N ASN A 724 -0.17 -1.87 29.73
CA ASN A 724 0.66 -2.02 30.93
C ASN A 724 -0.15 -2.54 32.12
N THR A 725 -1.40 -2.08 32.29
CA THR A 725 -2.30 -2.61 33.33
C THR A 725 -2.57 -4.10 33.13
N LEU A 726 -2.79 -4.53 31.88
CA LEU A 726 -2.95 -5.94 31.53
C LEU A 726 -1.72 -6.77 31.91
N ILE A 727 -0.52 -6.30 31.55
CA ILE A 727 0.76 -7.00 31.78
C ILE A 727 1.11 -7.01 33.27
N GLU A 728 1.16 -5.85 33.91
CA GLU A 728 1.70 -5.69 35.25
C GLU A 728 0.70 -6.10 36.33
N ASN A 729 -0.57 -5.69 36.21
CA ASN A 729 -1.57 -5.88 37.27
C ASN A 729 -2.33 -7.18 37.07
N LEU A 730 -2.75 -7.47 35.83
CA LEU A 730 -3.58 -8.64 35.51
C LEU A 730 -2.76 -9.85 35.04
N LYS A 731 -1.44 -9.70 34.91
CA LYS A 731 -0.49 -10.76 34.53
C LYS A 731 -0.79 -11.41 33.17
N GLU A 732 -1.37 -10.65 32.27
CA GLU A 732 -1.58 -11.03 30.86
C GLU A 732 -0.25 -10.87 30.10
N ASN A 733 0.61 -11.86 30.25
CA ASN A 733 2.01 -11.81 29.82
C ASN A 733 2.27 -12.51 28.46
N ASP A 734 1.24 -12.68 27.63
CA ASP A 734 1.40 -13.29 26.31
C ASP A 734 2.10 -12.36 25.31
N ALA A 735 2.60 -12.96 24.22
CA ALA A 735 3.35 -12.24 23.19
C ALA A 735 2.52 -11.13 22.52
N GLN A 736 1.23 -11.36 22.28
CA GLN A 736 0.35 -10.44 21.55
C GLN A 736 0.03 -9.20 22.38
N THR A 737 -0.26 -9.38 23.67
CA THR A 737 -0.49 -8.26 24.60
C THR A 737 0.76 -7.37 24.70
N LYS A 738 1.96 -7.97 24.83
CA LYS A 738 3.23 -7.22 24.84
C LYS A 738 3.52 -6.53 23.51
N PHE A 739 3.19 -7.18 22.40
CA PHE A 739 3.33 -6.61 21.07
C PHE A 739 2.48 -5.35 20.90
N PHE A 740 1.18 -5.40 21.22
CA PHE A 740 0.32 -4.22 21.12
C PHE A 740 0.67 -3.12 22.15
N ALA A 741 1.21 -3.50 23.31
CA ALA A 741 1.81 -2.55 24.24
C ALA A 741 2.96 -1.78 23.57
N ALA A 742 3.82 -2.47 22.79
CA ALA A 742 4.89 -1.84 22.04
C ALA A 742 4.40 -0.97 20.88
N VAL A 743 3.38 -1.42 20.14
CA VAL A 743 2.71 -0.59 19.11
C VAL A 743 2.23 0.72 19.73
N SER A 744 1.57 0.63 20.89
CA SER A 744 1.10 1.80 21.64
C SER A 744 2.26 2.68 22.11
N ALA A 745 3.35 2.09 22.60
CA ALA A 745 4.55 2.82 23.03
C ALA A 745 5.22 3.58 21.87
N ILE A 746 5.31 2.99 20.67
CA ILE A 746 5.83 3.69 19.48
C ILE A 746 4.94 4.87 19.12
N GLY A 747 3.63 4.66 19.06
CA GLY A 747 2.67 5.75 18.80
C GLY A 747 2.71 6.86 19.85
N ALA A 748 2.98 6.51 21.11
CA ALA A 748 3.14 7.45 22.23
C ALA A 748 4.55 8.07 22.31
N ASN A 749 5.45 7.76 21.35
CA ASN A 749 6.83 8.24 21.32
C ASN A 749 7.68 7.83 22.53
N HIS A 750 7.52 6.57 22.98
CA HIS A 750 8.35 5.90 24.00
C HIS A 750 9.16 4.73 23.39
N PRO A 751 10.17 5.02 22.55
CA PRO A 751 10.89 4.00 21.80
C PRO A 751 11.65 3.00 22.69
N GLU A 752 12.17 3.41 23.84
CA GLU A 752 12.89 2.51 24.77
C GLU A 752 11.95 1.46 25.36
N ASN A 753 10.74 1.87 25.76
CA ASN A 753 9.70 0.98 26.25
C ASN A 753 9.24 0.03 25.15
N ALA A 754 9.09 0.53 23.93
CA ALA A 754 8.75 -0.29 22.77
C ALA A 754 9.81 -1.37 22.50
N VAL A 755 11.10 -1.01 22.50
CA VAL A 755 12.19 -1.99 22.32
C VAL A 755 12.11 -3.07 23.39
N LEU A 756 11.95 -2.72 24.67
CA LEU A 756 11.84 -3.70 25.74
C LEU A 756 10.66 -4.65 25.52
N LEU A 757 9.48 -4.10 25.23
CA LEU A 757 8.25 -4.89 25.02
C LEU A 757 8.34 -5.80 23.80
N LEU A 758 8.93 -5.33 22.69
CA LEU A 758 9.17 -6.15 21.50
C LEU A 758 10.19 -7.25 21.76
N GLN A 759 11.25 -6.99 22.55
CA GLN A 759 12.19 -8.03 22.95
C GLN A 759 11.50 -9.11 23.79
N LEU A 760 10.63 -8.73 24.73
CA LEU A 760 9.84 -9.66 25.53
C LEU A 760 8.84 -10.45 24.69
N ALA A 761 8.10 -9.79 23.78
CA ALA A 761 7.18 -10.45 22.86
C ALA A 761 7.92 -11.46 21.96
N LYS A 762 9.10 -11.09 21.46
CA LYS A 762 9.99 -11.99 20.70
C LYS A 762 10.52 -13.15 21.54
N MET A 763 10.73 -12.99 22.85
CA MET A 763 11.15 -14.10 23.72
C MET A 763 10.03 -15.15 23.88
N ASP A 764 8.79 -14.70 23.97
CA ASP A 764 7.62 -15.60 24.07
C ASP A 764 7.27 -16.24 22.71
N SER A 765 7.45 -15.50 21.61
CA SER A 765 7.22 -15.96 20.23
C SER A 765 8.41 -15.58 19.32
N PRO A 766 9.46 -16.44 19.25
CA PRO A 766 10.70 -16.14 18.53
C PRO A 766 10.55 -15.89 17.04
N THR A 767 9.48 -16.39 16.42
CA THR A 767 9.22 -16.26 14.98
C THR A 767 8.17 -15.19 14.66
N ASN A 768 7.80 -14.34 15.64
CA ASN A 768 7.01 -13.14 15.37
C ASN A 768 7.85 -12.14 14.54
N TYR A 769 7.65 -12.16 13.21
CA TYR A 769 8.38 -11.29 12.27
C TYR A 769 7.99 -9.82 12.40
N GLU A 770 6.76 -9.48 12.80
CA GLU A 770 6.37 -8.10 13.11
C GLU A 770 7.28 -7.51 14.20
N SER A 771 7.47 -8.26 15.29
CA SER A 771 8.34 -7.83 16.38
C SER A 771 9.79 -7.66 15.94
N ARG A 772 10.29 -8.54 15.05
CA ARG A 772 11.66 -8.47 14.54
C ARG A 772 11.86 -7.31 13.59
N TYR A 773 10.90 -7.08 12.70
CA TYR A 773 10.94 -5.96 11.78
C TYR A 773 10.94 -4.63 12.53
N ALA A 774 10.04 -4.46 13.50
CA ALA A 774 9.99 -3.27 14.35
C ALA A 774 11.30 -3.04 15.10
N LEU A 775 11.89 -4.09 15.70
CA LEU A 775 13.19 -4.02 16.35
C LEU A 775 14.31 -3.65 15.35
N GLY A 776 14.28 -4.20 14.14
CA GLY A 776 15.22 -3.86 13.07
C GLY A 776 15.18 -2.37 12.74
N LEU A 777 13.97 -1.83 12.54
CA LEU A 777 13.75 -0.41 12.27
C LEU A 777 14.21 0.47 13.42
N LEU A 778 13.83 0.15 14.66
CA LEU A 778 14.20 0.93 15.85
C LEU A 778 15.72 0.94 16.09
N TYR A 779 16.40 -0.18 15.88
CA TYR A 779 17.85 -0.23 15.96
C TYR A 779 18.53 0.52 14.81
N GLN A 780 17.95 0.50 13.60
CA GLN A 780 18.46 1.27 12.47
C GLN A 780 18.29 2.78 12.69
N GLU A 781 17.15 3.23 13.22
CA GLU A 781 16.90 4.64 13.58
C GLU A 781 17.98 5.21 14.50
N ILE A 782 18.40 4.45 15.52
CA ILE A 782 19.46 4.88 16.45
C ILE A 782 20.89 4.58 15.94
N GLY A 783 21.05 4.10 14.71
CA GLY A 783 22.34 3.82 14.09
C GLY A 783 23.01 2.51 14.50
N ASN A 784 22.32 1.63 15.23
CA ASN A 784 22.82 0.29 15.55
C ASN A 784 22.58 -0.68 14.38
N PHE A 785 23.27 -0.44 13.27
CA PHE A 785 23.10 -1.20 12.02
C PHE A 785 23.41 -2.69 12.15
N LYS A 786 24.31 -3.10 13.04
CA LYS A 786 24.59 -4.53 13.29
C LYS A 786 23.39 -5.23 13.91
N ALA A 787 22.78 -4.62 14.92
CA ALA A 787 21.57 -5.17 15.54
C ALA A 787 20.40 -5.16 14.55
N ALA A 788 20.24 -4.07 13.79
CA ALA A 788 19.23 -3.97 12.75
C ALA A 788 19.36 -5.09 11.70
N ALA A 789 20.57 -5.29 11.16
CA ALA A 789 20.85 -6.36 10.20
C ALA A 789 20.56 -7.75 10.76
N ALA A 790 20.94 -8.03 12.02
CA ALA A 790 20.64 -9.31 12.66
C ALA A 790 19.12 -9.57 12.78
N HIS A 791 18.33 -8.53 13.01
CA HIS A 791 16.88 -8.62 13.05
C HIS A 791 16.27 -8.87 11.67
N TYR A 792 16.72 -8.14 10.63
CA TYR A 792 16.27 -8.33 9.26
C TYR A 792 16.67 -9.69 8.68
N ASN A 793 17.91 -10.16 8.92
CA ASN A 793 18.38 -11.47 8.45
C ASN A 793 17.57 -12.65 8.99
N TYR A 794 16.89 -12.48 10.13
CA TYR A 794 16.02 -13.52 10.67
C TYR A 794 14.71 -13.65 9.89
N ILE A 795 14.25 -12.60 9.21
CA ILE A 795 13.01 -12.63 8.44
C ILE A 795 13.30 -13.35 7.12
N SER A 796 13.04 -14.66 7.11
CA SER A 796 13.41 -15.56 5.99
C SER A 796 12.35 -15.66 4.90
N VAL A 797 11.14 -15.13 5.14
CA VAL A 797 10.03 -15.24 4.20
C VAL A 797 10.08 -14.12 3.19
N ALA A 798 10.21 -14.50 1.92
CA ALA A 798 10.05 -13.59 0.79
C ALA A 798 8.65 -12.96 0.84
N ASN A 799 8.58 -11.64 0.70
CA ASN A 799 7.34 -10.85 0.69
C ASN A 799 6.65 -10.64 2.06
N PHE A 800 7.32 -10.86 3.20
CA PHE A 800 6.79 -10.36 4.47
C PHE A 800 6.63 -8.82 4.40
N LYS A 801 5.46 -8.31 4.78
CA LYS A 801 5.14 -6.88 4.88
C LYS A 801 4.47 -6.62 6.21
N SER A 802 4.99 -5.65 6.96
CA SER A 802 4.51 -5.35 8.31
C SER A 802 3.16 -4.64 8.32
N GLU A 803 2.25 -5.14 9.14
CA GLU A 803 0.94 -4.53 9.41
C GLU A 803 1.03 -3.26 10.23
N PHE A 804 1.91 -3.28 11.25
CA PHE A 804 1.86 -2.26 12.28
C PHE A 804 2.91 -1.17 12.09
N PHE A 805 4.00 -1.47 11.39
CA PHE A 805 5.16 -0.59 11.34
C PHE A 805 5.51 -0.21 9.92
N ASP A 806 5.89 1.05 9.78
CA ASP A 806 6.59 1.54 8.62
C ASP A 806 7.69 2.50 9.07
N PHE A 807 8.35 3.15 8.11
CA PHE A 807 9.31 4.18 8.38
C PHE A 807 9.27 5.26 7.29
N ASP A 808 9.57 6.47 7.72
CA ASP A 808 9.83 7.63 6.86
C ASP A 808 11.31 7.98 6.86
N ILE A 809 11.75 8.71 5.85
CA ILE A 809 13.07 9.36 5.89
C ILE A 809 12.92 10.63 6.73
N ASP A 810 13.71 10.75 7.80
CA ASP A 810 13.72 11.91 8.67
C ASP A 810 14.44 13.09 8.01
N THR A 811 13.67 13.84 7.21
CA THR A 811 14.19 14.98 6.47
C THR A 811 14.71 16.10 7.38
N LYS A 812 14.27 16.22 8.64
CA LYS A 812 14.74 17.27 9.55
C LYS A 812 16.17 17.02 10.03
N ASN A 813 16.55 15.76 10.19
CA ASN A 813 17.87 15.35 10.67
C ASN A 813 18.83 14.93 9.54
N SER A 814 18.40 14.99 8.27
CA SER A 814 19.26 14.71 7.12
C SER A 814 20.18 15.90 6.80
N LYS A 815 21.45 15.62 6.47
CA LYS A 815 22.39 16.61 5.92
C LYS A 815 21.89 17.27 4.63
N ALA A 816 21.01 16.62 3.89
CA ALA A 816 20.39 17.21 2.69
C ALA A 816 19.46 18.38 3.03
N ALA A 817 18.84 18.40 4.22
CA ALA A 817 18.05 19.54 4.68
C ALA A 817 18.91 20.66 5.26
N GLN A 818 20.03 20.34 5.89
CA GLN A 818 20.97 21.33 6.42
C GLN A 818 21.76 22.09 5.34
N ASN A 819 21.86 21.53 4.13
CA ASN A 819 22.41 22.23 2.96
C ASN A 819 21.34 22.97 2.15
N ASN A 820 20.06 22.92 2.59
CA ASN A 820 18.90 23.60 1.99
C ASN A 820 18.40 24.79 2.83
N GLU A 821 19.07 25.12 3.93
CA GLU A 821 19.08 26.42 4.61
C GLU A 821 20.38 27.17 4.25
#